data_AF-A0AAD9Z1W2-F1
#
_entry.id   AF-A0AAD9Z1W2-F1
#
_cell.length_a   1.000
_cell.length_b   1.000
_cell.length_c   1.000
_cell.angle_alpha   90.00
_cell.angle_beta   90.00
_cell.angle_gamma   90.00
#
_symmetry.space_group_name_H-M   'P 1'
#
loop_
_entity.id
_entity.type
_entity.pdbx_description
1 polymer ?
#
loop_
_entity_poly.entity_id
_entity_poly.type
_entity_poly.pdbx_seq_one_letter_code
_entity_poly.pdbx_strand_id
1 'polypeptide(L)'
;MDFIANNLSIKSTVPALELLDNGELKGNVDGKGCLESQASSREELPNVLVGPDSVPTLSFTSGSEGRPKGVQGRHFSLTYYLPWMVERFGLSEEDRFTMLSTDMITFELLAEWMKDHNATVTHLTPAMGQILVGGATTQFPSLRNAFFVGDQLTKKDCRKLRDLHLMLPKARNPTFLDHLPDVIPVGQGMLHVQLLVVDQEDRTRLCGVGEQGELFLRAGGLAEGYLGDDDKTAELNRSKFVPNWFIDPNKWMHQYGHQVASGAHEAWRKLYKGPRDRIYRTGDLGRLRADGSVEYTNRIDSQVKIRGFRIELGEIDICISQHPFVRENVTLVRRDKDEEPTLVTYFVPETKRWFQYLQQDEGAKVIERNIQHESMARMLRRFKSLSEDCKNFLATKVPNYAVPKFFIPLARMPLNPNGKIDKPSLPFPDAADLYLTKKRSSSVTARMTDTQIRLARVWALVLPNRSARMFVPDSNFFDEGGHSILAQQMFFCLKKEWEDIDVPVSVIFQSPTLEALASEIDRAQDPIGLRLDAMPLSGDENVEDEAYAADARDLVRQLPEFIRSAAADWDYANTPPTVFLTGATGFLGSYILHELLDGPTKARVIAHVRAEDAAVGLNRLESTMKAYGLWSPAWITTSRLEVEVVFGDISKPQLSLCQNFWHRLLDEVDIVIHNGAQVNWMLPYSRLQAANVLSTLACIRLCATGKPKRLAFVSSTSTLDNEYYVRLSQEIGTAVLETDDLEGSRKGLGTGYGQSKWASEFIVREAGRRGLVGAIIRPGYITGDPGSGISVTDDFLIRLWKGSLQVGARPNIANTVNTVPVTQVSRIVVAAALHLPAAIGQSLGVAQVTSHPRLTLNEWIGALETYGYRVPIVSYQEWCTRIKEYVHDDSKEEHALLPLYHFVMGDLPANTIAPELDNANAAAALRLYDKKAMSRECSMAANAVGVRTLGMYLAYLVAVGFLPAPAEKGGCKLPRLDGTMLEALAAGRVGGRSARP
;
A
#
# COMPACT_ATOMS: atom_id res chain seq x y z
N MET A 1 20.63 12.49 23.36
CA MET A 1 21.69 13.27 24.03
C MET A 1 21.57 14.76 23.71
N ASP A 2 21.39 15.14 22.44
CA ASP A 2 21.30 16.56 22.03
C ASP A 2 20.19 17.38 22.72
N PHE A 3 19.04 16.76 23.00
CA PHE A 3 17.96 17.44 23.74
C PHE A 3 18.37 17.84 25.16
N ILE A 4 19.06 16.94 25.88
CA ILE A 4 19.56 17.16 27.25
C ILE A 4 20.65 18.23 27.23
N ALA A 5 21.52 18.19 26.20
CA ALA A 5 22.58 19.16 26.03
C ALA A 5 22.05 20.57 25.70
N ASN A 6 20.93 20.72 25.02
CA ASN A 6 20.50 22.03 24.52
C ASN A 6 19.36 22.68 25.32
N ASN A 7 18.59 21.91 26.11
CA ASN A 7 17.35 22.42 26.72
C ASN A 7 17.24 22.29 28.24
N LEU A 8 18.17 21.61 28.91
CA LEU A 8 18.14 21.47 30.37
C LEU A 8 19.22 22.33 31.02
N SER A 9 18.80 23.22 31.93
CA SER A 9 19.65 24.23 32.59
C SER A 9 20.57 23.63 33.66
N ILE A 10 20.23 22.45 34.20
CA ILE A 10 21.01 21.73 35.20
C ILE A 10 21.50 20.43 34.56
N LYS A 11 22.80 20.37 34.28
CA LYS A 11 23.48 19.19 33.74
C LYS A 11 24.46 18.68 34.77
N SER A 12 24.24 17.46 35.26
CA SER A 12 25.26 16.71 35.97
C SER A 12 25.39 15.35 35.27
N THR A 13 26.53 15.12 34.63
CA THR A 13 26.84 13.84 33.98
C THR A 13 27.69 13.04 34.96
N VAL A 14 27.10 12.00 35.55
CA VAL A 14 27.83 11.09 36.43
C VAL A 14 28.18 9.82 35.64
N PRO A 15 29.44 9.60 35.24
CA PRO A 15 29.73 8.64 34.17
C PRO A 15 29.67 7.17 34.64
N ALA A 16 29.85 6.93 35.93
CA ALA A 16 29.59 5.68 36.63
C ALA A 16 29.37 5.99 38.11
N LEU A 17 28.42 5.34 38.77
CA LEU A 17 28.13 5.49 40.20
C LEU A 17 28.37 4.14 40.90
N GLU A 18 29.14 4.15 41.97
CA GLU A 18 29.35 3.02 42.87
C GLU A 18 28.84 3.43 44.25
N LEU A 19 27.88 2.68 44.80
CA LEU A 19 27.46 2.82 46.19
C LEU A 19 28.34 1.88 47.03
N LEU A 20 29.18 2.44 47.88
CA LEU A 20 30.06 1.69 48.77
C LEU A 20 29.26 1.15 49.97
N ASP A 21 29.79 0.11 50.61
CA ASP A 21 29.14 -0.56 51.75
C ASP A 21 28.89 0.38 52.96
N ASN A 22 29.60 1.51 53.02
CA ASN A 22 29.41 2.58 54.02
C ASN A 22 28.31 3.59 53.64
N GLY A 23 27.58 3.36 52.54
CA GLY A 23 26.53 4.24 52.03
C GLY A 23 27.03 5.47 51.27
N GLU A 24 28.33 5.53 50.94
CA GLU A 24 28.90 6.62 50.14
C GLU A 24 28.74 6.37 48.65
N LEU A 25 28.38 7.42 47.92
CA LEU A 25 28.21 7.39 46.48
C LEU A 25 29.48 7.92 45.81
N LYS A 26 30.20 7.05 45.09
CA LYS A 26 31.43 7.40 44.37
C LYS A 26 31.17 7.47 42.87
N GLY A 27 31.58 8.56 42.23
CA GLY A 27 31.44 8.71 40.78
C GLY A 27 32.77 8.52 40.05
N ASN A 28 32.89 7.62 39.07
CA ASN A 28 34.21 7.23 38.52
C ASN A 28 34.40 7.55 37.02
N VAL A 29 35.37 8.44 36.74
CA VAL A 29 36.19 8.48 35.50
C VAL A 29 37.58 8.90 35.96
N ASP A 30 38.57 8.02 35.79
CA ASP A 30 39.99 8.29 36.05
C ASP A 30 40.47 8.41 37.51
N GLY A 31 39.73 7.85 38.48
CA GLY A 31 40.24 7.65 39.86
C GLY A 31 40.13 8.85 40.81
N LYS A 32 39.62 10.00 40.36
CA LYS A 32 39.09 11.08 41.24
C LYS A 32 37.57 11.01 41.28
N GLY A 33 36.99 11.08 42.46
CA GLY A 33 35.54 11.00 42.61
C GLY A 33 34.88 12.24 42.00
N CYS A 34 34.07 12.11 40.95
CA CYS A 34 33.42 13.30 40.36
C CYS A 34 32.38 13.97 41.29
N LEU A 35 32.13 13.36 42.45
CA LEU A 35 31.30 13.88 43.54
C LEU A 35 32.12 14.40 44.73
N GLU A 36 33.45 14.31 44.69
CA GLU A 36 34.34 14.65 45.81
C GLU A 36 34.27 16.13 46.20
N SER A 37 34.14 17.04 45.23
CA SER A 37 33.94 18.48 45.50
C SER A 37 32.57 18.79 46.11
N GLN A 38 31.60 17.88 46.01
CA GLN A 38 30.22 18.06 46.48
C GLN A 38 29.96 17.29 47.78
N ALA A 39 30.97 16.60 48.32
CA ALA A 39 30.86 15.83 49.56
C ALA A 39 30.44 16.69 50.77
N SER A 40 30.83 17.97 50.79
CA SER A 40 30.43 18.92 51.85
C SER A 40 28.94 19.27 51.83
N SER A 41 28.28 19.14 50.68
CA SER A 41 26.83 19.40 50.53
C SER A 41 25.98 18.16 50.76
N ARG A 42 26.57 17.03 51.24
CA ARG A 42 25.85 15.78 51.52
C ARG A 42 24.71 15.94 52.54
N GLU A 43 24.87 16.86 53.49
CA GLU A 43 23.87 17.14 54.54
C GLU A 43 22.96 18.32 54.20
N GLU A 44 23.25 19.06 53.12
CA GLU A 44 22.45 20.21 52.71
C GLU A 44 21.24 19.76 51.90
N LEU A 45 20.06 19.75 52.52
CA LEU A 45 18.81 19.55 51.79
C LEU A 45 18.66 20.68 50.75
N PRO A 46 18.29 20.36 49.49
CA PRO A 46 18.29 21.33 48.38
C PRO A 46 17.25 22.46 48.50
N ASN A 47 16.55 22.56 49.64
CA ASN A 47 15.46 23.52 49.93
C ASN A 47 14.40 23.60 48.81
N VAL A 48 14.19 22.49 48.09
CA VAL A 48 13.17 22.38 47.06
C VAL A 48 11.87 21.93 47.72
N LEU A 49 10.84 22.76 47.62
CA LEU A 49 9.51 22.37 48.05
C LEU A 49 8.95 21.32 47.08
N VAL A 50 8.61 20.15 47.59
CA VAL A 50 8.00 19.06 46.83
C VAL A 50 6.57 18.86 47.30
N GLY A 51 5.64 18.77 46.35
CA GLY A 51 4.23 18.51 46.63
C GLY A 51 3.67 17.36 45.78
N PRO A 52 2.41 16.96 46.02
CA PRO A 52 1.78 15.84 45.30
C PRO A 52 1.78 15.96 43.77
N ASP A 53 1.68 17.18 43.24
CA ASP A 53 1.69 17.45 41.80
C ASP A 53 3.08 17.77 41.22
N SER A 54 4.13 17.73 42.04
CA SER A 54 5.51 17.78 41.54
C SER A 54 5.77 16.58 40.62
N VAL A 55 6.58 16.77 39.58
CA VAL A 55 6.89 15.76 38.56
C VAL A 55 8.31 15.24 38.76
N PRO A 56 8.55 14.21 39.60
CA PRO A 56 9.88 13.67 39.83
C PRO A 56 10.36 12.76 38.70
N THR A 57 9.46 12.26 37.84
CA THR A 57 9.79 11.31 36.78
C THR A 57 9.35 11.79 35.42
N LEU A 58 10.25 11.67 34.44
CA LEU A 58 9.98 11.88 33.03
C LEU A 58 10.37 10.61 32.25
N SER A 59 9.36 9.83 31.84
CA SER A 59 9.58 8.55 31.16
C SER A 59 9.28 8.67 29.68
N PHE A 60 10.24 8.33 28.81
CA PHE A 60 10.04 8.38 27.36
C PHE A 60 9.48 7.07 26.81
N THR A 61 8.49 7.18 25.92
CA THR A 61 7.88 6.07 25.20
C THR A 61 8.05 6.25 23.69
N SER A 62 8.21 5.16 22.93
CA SER A 62 8.30 5.22 21.46
C SER A 62 6.98 5.70 20.87
N GLY A 63 6.92 6.90 20.31
CA GLY A 63 5.73 7.43 19.65
C GLY A 63 5.48 6.73 18.30
N SER A 64 4.20 6.60 17.93
CA SER A 64 3.74 6.10 16.61
C SER A 64 4.26 6.90 15.41
N GLU A 65 4.76 8.12 15.64
CA GLU A 65 5.33 9.02 14.61
C GLU A 65 6.87 9.00 14.57
N GLY A 66 7.52 8.05 15.25
CA GLY A 66 8.99 7.92 15.27
C GLY A 66 9.71 8.92 16.19
N ARG A 67 9.00 9.84 16.87
CA ARG A 67 9.55 10.71 17.93
C ARG A 67 9.17 10.19 19.33
N PRO A 68 10.11 10.06 20.28
CA PRO A 68 9.81 9.67 21.66
C PRO A 68 8.92 10.68 22.38
N LYS A 69 7.96 10.20 23.17
CA LYS A 69 7.01 11.01 23.94
C LYS A 69 7.34 10.91 25.43
N GLY A 70 7.62 12.03 26.09
CA GLY A 70 7.93 12.08 27.52
C GLY A 70 6.65 12.14 28.37
N VAL A 71 6.47 11.19 29.30
CA VAL A 71 5.35 11.12 30.24
C VAL A 71 5.76 11.72 31.58
N GLN A 72 4.99 12.68 32.08
CA GLN A 72 5.25 13.39 33.32
C GLN A 72 4.57 12.67 34.51
N GLY A 73 5.33 11.83 35.23
CA GLY A 73 4.83 11.11 36.40
C GLY A 73 4.79 12.00 37.64
N ARG A 74 3.69 11.98 38.39
CA ARG A 74 3.50 12.81 39.59
C ARG A 74 4.02 12.14 40.85
N HIS A 75 4.50 12.94 41.79
CA HIS A 75 5.01 12.50 43.09
C HIS A 75 3.93 11.78 43.91
N PHE A 76 2.67 12.23 43.81
CA PHE A 76 1.53 11.60 44.47
C PHE A 76 1.48 10.09 44.25
N SER A 77 1.63 9.65 42.99
CA SER A 77 1.49 8.24 42.62
C SER A 77 2.56 7.36 43.28
N LEU A 78 3.79 7.88 43.41
CA LEU A 78 4.88 7.17 44.08
C LEU A 78 4.58 7.00 45.57
N THR A 79 4.23 8.08 46.26
CA THR A 79 3.93 8.06 47.70
C THR A 79 2.64 7.31 48.04
N TYR A 80 1.72 7.21 47.09
CA TYR A 80 0.42 6.59 47.31
C TYR A 80 0.44 5.08 47.07
N TYR A 81 1.07 4.62 45.98
CA TYR A 81 1.02 3.21 45.61
C TYR A 81 2.17 2.39 46.20
N LEU A 82 3.35 2.97 46.46
CA LEU A 82 4.48 2.20 47.00
C LEU A 82 4.20 1.60 48.38
N PRO A 83 3.67 2.34 49.38
CA PRO A 83 3.33 1.74 50.68
C PRO A 83 2.30 0.61 50.55
N TRP A 84 1.31 0.79 49.67
CA TRP A 84 0.32 -0.25 49.38
C TRP A 84 0.96 -1.49 48.74
N MET A 85 1.90 -1.32 47.80
CA MET A 85 2.63 -2.45 47.21
C MET A 85 3.44 -3.21 48.27
N VAL A 86 4.12 -2.48 49.15
CA VAL A 86 4.90 -3.04 50.27
C VAL A 86 4.01 -3.91 51.15
N GLU A 87 2.85 -3.38 51.59
CA GLU A 87 1.91 -4.13 52.42
C GLU A 87 1.28 -5.32 51.66
N ARG A 88 0.82 -5.09 50.42
CA ARG A 88 0.08 -6.08 49.62
C ARG A 88 0.92 -7.30 49.28
N PHE A 89 2.18 -7.08 48.93
CA PHE A 89 3.12 -8.12 48.50
C PHE A 89 4.08 -8.56 49.61
N GLY A 90 3.97 -7.97 50.80
CA GLY A 90 4.78 -8.32 51.97
C GLY A 90 6.26 -8.04 51.76
N LEU A 91 6.57 -6.90 51.14
CA LEU A 91 7.95 -6.49 50.87
C LEU A 91 8.59 -5.90 52.12
N SER A 92 9.88 -6.10 52.29
CA SER A 92 10.65 -5.68 53.46
C SER A 92 12.08 -5.27 53.06
N GLU A 93 12.85 -4.78 54.03
CA GLU A 93 14.26 -4.46 53.86
C GLU A 93 15.15 -5.69 53.60
N GLU A 94 14.64 -6.90 53.88
CA GLU A 94 15.35 -8.16 53.60
C GLU A 94 15.19 -8.62 52.14
N ASP A 95 14.31 -7.96 51.37
CA ASP A 95 14.03 -8.36 49.99
C ASP A 95 15.10 -7.90 49.01
N ARG A 96 15.49 -8.82 48.12
CA ARG A 96 16.52 -8.63 47.11
C ARG A 96 15.88 -8.59 45.73
N PHE A 97 15.86 -7.41 45.13
CA PHE A 97 15.27 -7.16 43.82
C PHE A 97 16.26 -7.41 42.69
N THR A 98 15.80 -8.09 41.64
CA THR A 98 16.54 -8.15 40.38
C THR A 98 16.33 -6.85 39.60
N MET A 99 17.42 -6.14 39.24
CA MET A 99 17.38 -5.05 38.27
C MET A 99 18.18 -5.46 37.04
N LEU A 100 17.53 -5.55 35.88
CA LEU A 100 18.15 -6.01 34.65
C LEU A 100 18.36 -4.82 33.70
N SER A 101 19.61 -4.64 33.25
CA SER A 101 19.95 -3.81 32.10
C SER A 101 20.14 -4.68 30.85
N THR A 102 20.05 -4.06 29.67
CA THR A 102 19.93 -4.72 28.36
C THR A 102 20.98 -5.74 27.98
N ASP A 103 22.19 -5.59 28.51
CA ASP A 103 23.37 -6.18 27.87
C ASP A 103 23.74 -7.55 28.46
N MET A 104 22.98 -8.06 29.44
CA MET A 104 23.33 -9.26 30.23
C MET A 104 22.33 -10.43 30.17
N ILE A 105 21.46 -10.50 29.16
CA ILE A 105 20.43 -11.57 29.12
C ILE A 105 20.89 -12.77 28.27
N THR A 106 21.60 -13.70 28.91
CA THR A 106 21.83 -15.07 28.44
C THR A 106 21.16 -16.08 29.38
N PHE A 107 20.59 -17.14 28.80
CA PHE A 107 19.56 -18.01 29.40
C PHE A 107 19.92 -18.63 30.76
N GLU A 108 21.17 -19.06 30.93
CA GLU A 108 21.64 -19.81 32.10
C GLU A 108 22.11 -18.88 33.23
N LEU A 109 22.71 -17.75 32.84
CA LEU A 109 23.35 -16.79 33.74
C LEU A 109 22.34 -16.06 34.63
N LEU A 110 21.11 -15.77 34.16
CA LEU A 110 20.12 -15.09 34.99
C LEU A 110 19.61 -15.97 36.14
N ALA A 111 19.29 -17.24 35.86
CA ALA A 111 18.81 -18.17 36.88
C ALA A 111 19.91 -18.52 37.89
N GLU A 112 21.15 -18.70 37.42
CA GLU A 112 22.33 -18.88 38.28
C GLU A 112 22.61 -17.63 39.13
N TRP A 113 22.58 -16.44 38.51
CA TRP A 113 22.78 -15.18 39.23
C TRP A 113 21.72 -14.96 40.31
N MET A 114 20.44 -15.23 40.01
CA MET A 114 19.34 -15.13 40.98
C MET A 114 19.52 -16.09 42.16
N LYS A 115 20.03 -17.30 41.89
CA LYS A 115 20.37 -18.28 42.93
C LYS A 115 21.56 -17.80 43.78
N ASP A 116 22.65 -17.40 43.14
CA ASP A 116 23.88 -16.99 43.82
C ASP A 116 23.69 -15.74 44.69
N HIS A 117 22.81 -14.82 44.26
CA HIS A 117 22.52 -13.58 44.99
C HIS A 117 21.29 -13.66 45.88
N ASN A 118 20.64 -14.83 45.97
CA ASN A 118 19.43 -15.07 46.75
C ASN A 118 18.31 -14.05 46.46
N ALA A 119 18.04 -13.78 45.18
CA ALA A 119 16.99 -12.85 44.78
C ALA A 119 15.62 -13.30 45.32
N THR A 120 14.90 -12.41 46.00
CA THR A 120 13.57 -12.69 46.57
C THR A 120 12.43 -12.07 45.76
N VAL A 121 12.74 -11.07 44.94
CA VAL A 121 11.76 -10.37 44.09
C VAL A 121 12.31 -10.17 42.69
N THR A 122 11.50 -10.47 41.67
CA THR A 122 11.85 -10.19 40.26
C THR A 122 10.73 -9.47 39.52
N HIS A 123 11.10 -8.64 38.55
CA HIS A 123 10.20 -7.94 37.65
C HIS A 123 10.62 -8.21 36.21
N LEU A 124 9.74 -8.85 35.43
CA LEU A 124 10.01 -9.33 34.09
C LEU A 124 8.86 -8.97 33.16
N THR A 125 9.12 -8.83 31.86
CA THR A 125 8.06 -8.94 30.87
C THR A 125 7.69 -10.42 30.70
N PRO A 126 6.49 -10.76 30.19
CA PRO A 126 6.16 -12.15 29.86
C PRO A 126 7.19 -12.81 28.91
N ALA A 127 7.72 -12.06 27.93
CA ALA A 127 8.78 -12.54 27.04
C ALA A 127 10.08 -12.87 27.81
N MET A 128 10.51 -12.00 28.73
CA MET A 128 11.67 -12.29 29.60
C MET A 128 11.41 -13.48 30.53
N GLY A 129 10.18 -13.63 31.02
CA GLY A 129 9.74 -14.80 31.78
C GLY A 129 9.84 -16.09 30.97
N GLN A 130 9.37 -16.07 29.72
CA GLN A 130 9.50 -17.21 28.80
C GLN A 130 10.96 -17.56 28.52
N ILE A 131 11.83 -16.55 28.40
CA ILE A 131 13.28 -16.74 28.22
C ILE A 131 13.92 -17.37 29.46
N LEU A 132 13.59 -16.90 30.67
CA LEU A 132 14.06 -17.47 31.93
C LEU A 132 13.66 -18.95 32.05
N VAL A 133 12.42 -19.27 31.68
CA VAL A 133 11.82 -20.60 31.83
C VAL A 133 12.23 -21.56 30.69
N GLY A 134 12.59 -21.03 29.53
CA GLY A 134 12.84 -21.78 28.30
C GLY A 134 14.21 -22.48 28.20
N GLY A 135 15.02 -22.46 29.26
CA GLY A 135 16.37 -23.04 29.27
C GLY A 135 17.00 -23.26 30.65
N ALA A 136 16.48 -22.65 31.73
CA ALA A 136 17.05 -22.81 33.06
C ALA A 136 16.83 -24.22 33.64
N THR A 137 17.91 -24.87 34.05
CA THR A 137 17.90 -26.09 34.89
C THR A 137 18.08 -25.77 36.38
N THR A 138 18.60 -24.57 36.68
CA THR A 138 18.94 -24.11 38.01
C THR A 138 17.70 -23.61 38.77
N GLN A 139 17.44 -24.18 39.95
CA GLN A 139 16.39 -23.74 40.85
C GLN A 139 16.84 -22.52 41.68
N PHE A 140 15.95 -21.56 41.89
CA PHE A 140 16.14 -20.35 42.71
C PHE A 140 15.08 -20.31 43.83
N PRO A 141 15.26 -21.06 44.92
CA PRO A 141 14.23 -21.25 45.96
C PRO A 141 13.95 -19.99 46.78
N SER A 142 14.87 -19.02 46.78
CA SER A 142 14.75 -17.76 47.54
C SER A 142 13.70 -16.79 46.96
N LEU A 143 13.27 -16.99 45.70
CA LEU A 143 12.30 -16.12 45.02
C LEU A 143 10.91 -16.24 45.63
N ARG A 144 10.34 -15.15 46.15
CA ARG A 144 9.00 -15.13 46.75
C ARG A 144 7.96 -14.47 45.85
N ASN A 145 8.35 -13.39 45.16
CA ASN A 145 7.46 -12.59 44.31
C ASN A 145 8.04 -12.44 42.90
N ALA A 146 7.21 -12.72 41.88
CA ALA A 146 7.54 -12.48 40.47
C ALA A 146 6.45 -11.63 39.82
N PHE A 147 6.83 -10.45 39.34
CA PHE A 147 5.92 -9.50 38.69
C PHE A 147 6.09 -9.55 37.18
N PHE A 148 5.03 -9.89 36.46
CA PHE A 148 4.99 -9.87 35.00
C PHE A 148 4.23 -8.64 34.50
N VAL A 149 4.91 -7.76 33.77
CA VAL A 149 4.32 -6.47 33.34
C VAL A 149 4.65 -6.18 31.89
N GLY A 150 3.68 -5.60 31.18
CA GLY A 150 3.91 -4.95 29.89
C GLY A 150 3.54 -5.74 28.65
N ASP A 151 3.06 -6.98 28.79
CA ASP A 151 2.50 -7.79 27.70
C ASP A 151 1.51 -8.85 28.24
N GLN A 152 0.91 -9.63 27.33
CA GLN A 152 0.00 -10.73 27.64
C GLN A 152 0.72 -11.88 28.34
N LEU A 153 0.18 -12.36 29.47
CA LEU A 153 0.70 -13.50 30.21
C LEU A 153 -0.18 -14.73 29.98
N THR A 154 0.42 -15.88 29.70
CA THR A 154 -0.34 -17.13 29.46
C THR A 154 -0.26 -18.09 30.65
N LYS A 155 -1.27 -18.94 30.77
CA LYS A 155 -1.35 -20.05 31.73
C LYS A 155 -0.22 -21.07 31.53
N LYS A 156 0.24 -21.27 30.29
CA LYS A 156 1.39 -22.13 29.96
C LYS A 156 2.67 -21.61 30.62
N ASP A 157 2.90 -20.30 30.53
CA ASP A 157 4.09 -19.66 31.09
C ASP A 157 4.09 -19.71 32.63
N CYS A 158 2.95 -19.44 33.24
CA CYS A 158 2.77 -19.53 34.69
C CYS A 158 3.00 -20.96 35.21
N ARG A 159 2.52 -21.98 34.49
CA ARG A 159 2.74 -23.39 34.85
C ARG A 159 4.22 -23.76 34.80
N LYS A 160 4.91 -23.41 33.73
CA LYS A 160 6.34 -23.73 33.60
C LYS A 160 7.20 -23.00 34.64
N LEU A 161 6.85 -21.76 35.00
CA LEU A 161 7.54 -21.03 36.07
C LEU A 161 7.29 -21.65 37.46
N ARG A 162 6.09 -22.16 37.70
CA ARG A 162 5.77 -22.96 38.89
C ARG A 162 6.58 -24.26 38.93
N ASP A 163 6.84 -24.90 37.80
CA ASP A 163 7.61 -26.17 37.78
C ASP A 163 9.10 -25.94 38.16
N LEU A 164 9.63 -24.73 37.99
CA LEU A 164 10.98 -24.32 38.45
C LEU A 164 11.01 -23.86 39.91
N HIS A 165 9.84 -23.67 40.53
CA HIS A 165 9.67 -23.16 41.88
C HIS A 165 8.65 -24.00 42.66
N LEU A 166 9.14 -24.97 43.43
CA LEU A 166 8.33 -25.69 44.41
C LEU A 166 7.81 -24.68 45.47
N MET A 167 6.55 -24.27 45.27
CA MET A 167 5.68 -23.44 46.13
C MET A 167 5.69 -21.92 45.91
N LEU A 168 4.82 -21.42 45.02
CA LEU A 168 4.36 -20.02 45.05
C LEU A 168 3.60 -19.74 46.37
N PRO A 169 4.05 -18.83 47.25
CA PRO A 169 3.40 -18.56 48.53
C PRO A 169 2.16 -17.66 48.33
N LYS A 170 1.07 -18.26 47.82
CA LYS A 170 -0.36 -17.92 48.03
C LYS A 170 -1.32 -18.68 47.12
N ALA A 171 -0.86 -19.62 46.30
CA ALA A 171 -1.74 -20.65 45.76
C ALA A 171 -1.91 -21.75 46.82
N ARG A 172 -2.79 -21.53 47.81
CA ARG A 172 -3.25 -22.59 48.74
C ARG A 172 -3.91 -23.78 48.02
N ASN A 173 -4.10 -23.68 46.69
CA ASN A 173 -4.68 -24.72 45.87
C ASN A 173 -3.77 -25.02 44.63
N PRO A 174 -3.21 -26.23 44.50
CA PRO A 174 -2.41 -26.63 43.34
C PRO A 174 -3.19 -26.58 42.01
N THR A 175 -4.53 -26.62 42.05
CA THR A 175 -5.40 -26.49 40.86
C THR A 175 -5.82 -25.05 40.55
N PHE A 176 -5.31 -24.03 41.27
CA PHE A 176 -5.71 -22.64 41.05
C PHE A 176 -5.55 -22.19 39.60
N LEU A 177 -4.41 -22.53 38.97
CA LEU A 177 -4.17 -22.22 37.57
C LEU A 177 -5.18 -22.91 36.65
N ASP A 178 -5.69 -24.08 37.01
CA ASP A 178 -6.61 -24.86 36.17
C ASP A 178 -7.96 -24.17 35.99
N HIS A 179 -8.38 -23.36 36.97
CA HIS A 179 -9.61 -22.57 36.91
C HIS A 179 -9.46 -21.23 36.17
N LEU A 180 -8.23 -20.81 35.82
CA LEU A 180 -7.98 -19.60 35.05
C LEU A 180 -8.08 -19.87 33.53
N PRO A 181 -8.49 -18.87 32.73
CA PRO A 181 -8.42 -18.94 31.28
C PRO A 181 -6.96 -19.05 30.78
N ASP A 182 -6.79 -19.39 29.51
CA ASP A 182 -5.45 -19.56 28.91
C ASP A 182 -4.63 -18.27 28.91
N VAL A 183 -5.31 -17.13 28.80
CA VAL A 183 -4.75 -15.79 28.99
C VAL A 183 -5.03 -15.37 30.42
N ILE A 184 -4.00 -15.04 31.18
CA ILE A 184 -4.18 -14.60 32.56
C ILE A 184 -4.88 -13.23 32.55
N PRO A 185 -6.04 -13.07 33.23
CA PRO A 185 -6.70 -11.78 33.31
C PRO A 185 -5.78 -10.74 33.96
N VAL A 186 -5.89 -9.49 33.51
CA VAL A 186 -5.13 -8.36 34.09
C VAL A 186 -5.51 -8.16 35.57
N GLY A 187 -6.72 -8.61 35.94
CA GLY A 187 -7.18 -8.63 37.30
C GLY A 187 -8.04 -7.41 37.61
N GLN A 188 -7.97 -6.94 38.85
CA GLN A 188 -8.66 -5.74 39.31
C GLN A 188 -7.64 -4.60 39.43
N GLY A 189 -8.13 -3.35 39.41
CA GLY A 189 -7.26 -2.20 39.63
C GLY A 189 -6.60 -2.25 41.01
N MET A 190 -5.44 -1.58 41.12
CA MET A 190 -4.74 -1.37 42.39
C MET A 190 -5.58 -0.49 43.34
N LEU A 191 -5.00 -0.14 44.51
CA LEU A 191 -5.64 0.74 45.49
C LEU A 191 -6.23 2.00 44.83
N HIS A 192 -7.55 2.11 44.83
CA HIS A 192 -8.30 3.24 44.26
C HIS A 192 -8.00 3.53 42.77
N VAL A 193 -7.63 2.49 42.02
CA VAL A 193 -7.60 2.50 40.55
C VAL A 193 -8.81 1.72 40.05
N GLN A 194 -9.63 2.34 39.21
CA GLN A 194 -10.78 1.67 38.58
C GLN A 194 -10.47 1.35 37.12
N LEU A 195 -10.77 0.12 36.73
CA LEU A 195 -10.72 -0.33 35.34
C LEU A 195 -12.14 -0.21 34.77
N LEU A 196 -12.32 0.67 33.78
CA LEU A 196 -13.61 0.94 33.16
C LEU A 196 -13.60 0.35 31.75
N VAL A 197 -14.51 -0.58 31.46
CA VAL A 197 -14.72 -1.12 30.10
C VAL A 197 -15.91 -0.37 29.50
N VAL A 198 -15.64 0.47 28.50
CA VAL A 198 -16.60 1.40 27.90
C VAL A 198 -17.00 0.91 26.50
N ASP A 199 -18.28 1.01 26.16
CA ASP A 199 -18.77 0.61 24.84
C ASP A 199 -18.17 1.50 23.72
N GLN A 200 -17.86 0.88 22.58
CA GLN A 200 -17.17 1.55 21.47
C GLN A 200 -18.08 2.48 20.67
N GLU A 201 -19.36 2.15 20.58
CA GLU A 201 -20.38 2.94 19.85
C GLU A 201 -21.03 3.98 20.78
N ASP A 202 -21.19 3.65 22.06
CA ASP A 202 -21.73 4.53 23.09
C ASP A 202 -20.76 4.76 24.26
N ARG A 203 -20.05 5.88 24.23
CA ARG A 203 -19.06 6.25 25.27
C ARG A 203 -19.66 6.54 26.64
N THR A 204 -20.98 6.67 26.75
CA THR A 204 -21.67 6.90 28.03
C THR A 204 -22.04 5.61 28.76
N ARG A 205 -21.88 4.46 28.09
CA ARG A 205 -22.25 3.15 28.63
C ARG A 205 -21.01 2.35 29.04
N LEU A 206 -21.05 1.77 30.25
CA LEU A 206 -20.13 0.72 30.65
C LEU A 206 -20.61 -0.63 30.11
N CYS A 207 -19.69 -1.43 29.59
CA CYS A 207 -19.97 -2.78 29.11
C CYS A 207 -20.39 -3.70 30.27
N GLY A 208 -21.35 -4.59 29.98
CA GLY A 208 -21.76 -5.65 30.90
C GLY A 208 -20.70 -6.75 31.07
N VAL A 209 -20.95 -7.70 31.96
CA VAL A 209 -20.09 -8.88 32.13
C VAL A 209 -20.04 -9.69 30.83
N GLY A 210 -18.84 -9.95 30.33
CA GLY A 210 -18.58 -10.67 29.09
C GLY A 210 -18.62 -9.81 27.82
N GLU A 211 -19.18 -8.60 27.87
CA GLU A 211 -19.18 -7.65 26.76
C GLU A 211 -17.78 -7.05 26.57
N GLN A 212 -17.36 -6.90 25.30
CA GLN A 212 -16.08 -6.32 24.94
C GLN A 212 -16.22 -4.81 24.73
N GLY A 213 -15.30 -4.03 25.30
CA GLY A 213 -15.24 -2.59 25.15
C GLY A 213 -13.82 -2.05 25.24
N GLU A 214 -13.68 -0.73 25.10
CA GLU A 214 -12.41 -0.04 25.28
C GLU A 214 -12.10 0.15 26.76
N LEU A 215 -10.85 -0.13 27.15
CA LEU A 215 -10.37 -0.03 28.52
C LEU A 215 -9.91 1.40 28.84
N PHE A 216 -10.47 1.96 29.91
CA PHE A 216 -10.08 3.23 30.51
C PHE A 216 -9.62 3.02 31.96
N LEU A 217 -8.65 3.81 32.40
CA LEU A 217 -8.17 3.81 33.78
C LEU A 217 -8.61 5.09 34.49
N ARG A 218 -9.34 4.96 35.59
CA ARG A 218 -9.65 6.10 36.47
C ARG A 218 -8.84 6.00 37.75
N ALA A 219 -8.02 7.01 38.03
CA ALA A 219 -7.21 7.03 39.23
C ALA A 219 -6.83 8.45 39.65
N GLY A 220 -6.74 8.70 40.95
CA GLY A 220 -6.19 9.96 41.48
C GLY A 220 -4.71 10.16 41.15
N GLY A 221 -3.97 9.06 40.92
CA GLY A 221 -2.54 9.04 40.59
C GLY A 221 -2.20 8.93 39.10
N LEU A 222 -3.08 9.36 38.19
CA LEU A 222 -2.71 9.46 36.77
C LEU A 222 -1.54 10.45 36.56
N ALA A 223 -0.74 10.21 35.52
CA ALA A 223 0.32 11.14 35.10
C ALA A 223 -0.24 12.55 34.80
N GLU A 224 0.61 13.57 34.86
CA GLU A 224 0.20 14.94 34.53
C GLU A 224 -0.27 15.03 33.07
N GLY A 225 0.59 14.51 32.17
CA GLY A 225 0.38 14.45 30.73
C GLY A 225 1.67 14.07 30.02
N TYR A 226 1.66 14.20 28.70
CA TYR A 226 2.84 14.20 27.84
C TYR A 226 3.49 15.59 27.83
N LEU A 227 4.82 15.62 27.87
CA LEU A 227 5.64 16.82 27.81
C LEU A 227 5.70 17.39 26.39
N GLY A 228 5.35 18.68 26.24
CA GLY A 228 5.47 19.44 24.99
C GLY A 228 4.43 20.57 24.92
N ASP A 229 4.80 21.67 24.27
CA ASP A 229 3.98 22.90 24.20
C ASP A 229 3.37 23.12 22.80
N ASP A 230 3.53 22.14 21.90
CA ASP A 230 2.98 22.18 20.55
C ASP A 230 1.53 21.69 20.47
N ASP A 231 0.82 22.08 19.41
CA ASP A 231 -0.59 21.74 19.21
C ASP A 231 -0.85 20.23 19.17
N LYS A 232 0.10 19.43 18.65
CA LYS A 232 -0.06 17.96 18.59
C LYS A 232 0.05 17.35 19.98
N THR A 233 0.97 17.83 20.82
CA THR A 233 1.09 17.39 22.21
C THR A 233 -0.14 17.80 23.03
N ALA A 234 -0.67 19.00 22.80
CA ALA A 234 -1.92 19.45 23.41
C ALA A 234 -3.11 18.57 23.01
N GLU A 235 -3.24 18.24 21.72
CA GLU A 235 -4.26 17.32 21.21
C GLU A 235 -4.10 15.89 21.76
N LEU A 236 -2.87 15.39 21.84
CA LEU A 236 -2.57 14.08 22.41
C LEU A 236 -2.97 14.02 23.89
N ASN A 237 -2.65 15.06 24.66
CA ASN A 237 -3.06 15.17 26.07
C ASN A 237 -4.58 15.19 26.20
N ARG A 238 -5.29 15.97 25.37
CA ARG A 238 -6.76 16.01 25.36
C ARG A 238 -7.38 14.66 24.98
N SER A 239 -6.77 13.89 24.09
CA SER A 239 -7.30 12.60 23.65
C SER A 239 -7.00 11.44 24.60
N LYS A 240 -5.92 11.52 25.38
CA LYS A 240 -5.47 10.46 26.30
C LYS A 240 -5.88 10.67 27.75
N PHE A 241 -5.84 11.91 28.25
CA PHE A 241 -6.20 12.26 29.63
C PHE A 241 -7.52 13.04 29.63
N VAL A 242 -8.62 12.31 29.52
CA VAL A 242 -9.94 12.90 29.32
C VAL A 242 -10.64 13.18 30.67
N PRO A 243 -11.49 14.21 30.75
CA PRO A 243 -12.35 14.41 31.91
C PRO A 243 -13.21 13.17 32.17
N ASN A 244 -13.40 12.80 33.44
CA ASN A 244 -14.32 11.72 33.78
C ASN A 244 -15.78 12.16 33.52
N TRP A 245 -16.36 11.73 32.40
CA TRP A 245 -17.74 12.09 32.05
C TRP A 245 -18.82 11.26 32.77
N PHE A 246 -18.44 10.23 33.55
CA PHE A 246 -19.39 9.47 34.36
C PHE A 246 -19.81 10.19 35.66
N ILE A 247 -19.09 11.25 36.04
CA ILE A 247 -19.32 11.99 37.29
C ILE A 247 -19.19 13.48 37.00
N ASP A 248 -20.03 14.29 37.65
CA ASP A 248 -19.90 15.75 37.59
C ASP A 248 -18.50 16.20 38.07
N PRO A 249 -17.71 16.90 37.22
CA PRO A 249 -16.38 17.39 37.57
C PRO A 249 -16.35 18.26 38.84
N ASN A 250 -17.45 18.93 39.17
CA ASN A 250 -17.51 19.85 40.32
C ASN A 250 -17.73 19.14 41.65
N LYS A 251 -18.20 17.88 41.64
CA LYS A 251 -18.55 17.11 42.84
C LYS A 251 -17.42 17.10 43.88
N TRP A 252 -16.19 16.86 43.42
CA TRP A 252 -15.01 16.77 44.29
C TRP A 252 -14.50 18.14 44.75
N MET A 253 -14.67 19.19 43.94
CA MET A 253 -14.30 20.55 44.34
C MET A 253 -15.17 21.05 45.50
N HIS A 254 -16.48 20.76 45.46
CA HIS A 254 -17.39 21.10 46.56
C HIS A 254 -17.08 20.32 47.84
N GLN A 255 -16.84 19.01 47.75
CA GLN A 255 -16.48 18.19 48.92
C GLN A 255 -15.12 18.55 49.52
N TYR A 256 -14.12 18.85 48.69
CA TYR A 256 -12.77 19.19 49.13
C TYR A 256 -12.70 20.61 49.70
N GLY A 257 -13.49 21.57 49.19
CA GLY A 257 -13.58 22.94 49.71
C GLY A 257 -13.95 22.98 51.20
N HIS A 258 -14.74 22.03 51.70
CA HIS A 258 -15.09 21.91 53.12
C HIS A 258 -13.95 21.36 54.00
N GLN A 259 -13.01 20.57 53.44
CA GLN A 259 -11.85 20.01 54.17
C GLN A 259 -10.64 20.96 54.19
N VAL A 260 -10.51 21.86 53.22
CA VAL A 260 -9.41 22.86 53.16
C VAL A 260 -9.54 23.91 54.28
N ALA A 261 -10.76 24.18 54.75
CA ALA A 261 -11.02 25.14 55.82
C ALA A 261 -10.46 24.72 57.21
N SER A 262 -10.04 23.46 57.40
CA SER A 262 -9.61 22.93 58.71
C SER A 262 -8.12 22.58 58.86
N GLY A 263 -7.26 22.77 57.84
CA GLY A 263 -5.84 22.33 57.88
C GLY A 263 -4.84 23.24 57.17
N ALA A 264 -4.64 24.46 57.67
CA ALA A 264 -3.97 25.55 56.94
C ALA A 264 -2.41 25.58 56.96
N HIS A 265 -1.70 24.56 57.46
CA HIS A 265 -0.28 24.74 57.86
C HIS A 265 0.81 24.09 56.98
N GLU A 266 0.48 23.49 55.83
CA GLU A 266 1.47 22.74 55.04
C GLU A 266 2.01 23.52 53.83
N ALA A 267 3.33 23.72 53.77
CA ALA A 267 3.98 24.50 52.71
C ALA A 267 3.74 23.94 51.30
N TRP A 268 3.67 22.62 51.14
CA TRP A 268 3.49 21.94 49.85
C TRP A 268 2.14 22.23 49.18
N ARG A 269 1.13 22.71 49.94
CA ARG A 269 -0.19 23.06 49.40
C ARG A 269 -0.14 24.15 48.34
N LYS A 270 0.90 25.00 48.36
CA LYS A 270 1.15 26.00 47.30
C LYS A 270 1.38 25.38 45.92
N LEU A 271 1.82 24.11 45.87
CA LEU A 271 2.12 23.38 44.64
C LEU A 271 0.96 22.45 44.23
N TYR A 272 -0.06 22.29 45.07
CA TYR A 272 -1.18 21.39 44.81
C TYR A 272 -2.21 22.04 43.88
N LYS A 273 -2.57 21.34 42.81
CA LYS A 273 -3.47 21.82 41.75
C LYS A 273 -4.95 21.43 41.97
N GLY A 274 -5.29 20.90 43.15
CA GLY A 274 -6.66 20.52 43.50
C GLY A 274 -7.03 19.06 43.15
N PRO A 275 -8.23 18.60 43.55
CA PRO A 275 -8.72 17.26 43.22
C PRO A 275 -8.94 17.12 41.71
N ARG A 276 -8.53 15.99 41.14
CA ARG A 276 -8.62 15.72 39.69
C ARG A 276 -9.31 14.39 39.45
N ASP A 277 -10.46 14.44 38.78
CA ASP A 277 -11.18 13.25 38.34
C ASP A 277 -11.07 13.11 36.81
N ARG A 278 -10.02 12.42 36.37
CA ARG A 278 -9.72 12.14 34.96
C ARG A 278 -9.68 10.64 34.74
N ILE A 279 -9.96 10.24 33.50
CA ILE A 279 -9.76 8.88 33.03
C ILE A 279 -8.70 8.87 31.92
N TYR A 280 -7.88 7.83 31.90
CA TYR A 280 -6.85 7.62 30.90
C TYR A 280 -7.29 6.58 29.88
N ARG A 281 -7.24 6.95 28.61
CA ARG A 281 -7.60 6.09 27.48
C ARG A 281 -6.43 5.20 27.09
N THR A 282 -6.47 3.91 27.45
CA THR A 282 -5.32 3.02 27.22
C THR A 282 -5.16 2.68 25.74
N GLY A 283 -6.27 2.58 25.00
CA GLY A 283 -6.29 2.07 23.63
C GLY A 283 -6.29 0.54 23.56
N ASP A 284 -6.53 -0.12 24.69
CA ASP A 284 -6.67 -1.56 24.81
C ASP A 284 -8.16 -1.93 24.85
N LEU A 285 -8.47 -3.12 24.37
CA LEU A 285 -9.79 -3.73 24.48
C LEU A 285 -9.77 -4.77 25.59
N GLY A 286 -10.88 -4.85 26.31
CA GLY A 286 -11.06 -5.84 27.35
C GLY A 286 -12.53 -6.16 27.59
N ARG A 287 -12.74 -7.18 28.42
CA ARG A 287 -14.07 -7.60 28.88
C ARG A 287 -14.09 -7.74 30.39
N LEU A 288 -15.19 -7.32 31.01
CA LEU A 288 -15.39 -7.50 32.45
C LEU A 288 -15.81 -8.94 32.74
N ARG A 289 -15.22 -9.57 33.73
CA ARG A 289 -15.55 -10.93 34.17
C ARG A 289 -16.53 -10.90 35.34
N ALA A 290 -17.18 -12.04 35.59
CA ALA A 290 -18.17 -12.17 36.66
C ALA A 290 -17.59 -11.94 38.07
N ASP A 291 -16.28 -12.14 38.24
CA ASP A 291 -15.53 -11.88 39.49
C ASP A 291 -15.04 -10.41 39.61
N GLY A 292 -15.45 -9.54 38.69
CA GLY A 292 -15.05 -8.14 38.63
C GLY A 292 -13.64 -7.89 38.09
N SER A 293 -12.90 -8.94 37.70
CA SER A 293 -11.62 -8.77 37.02
C SER A 293 -11.81 -8.41 35.54
N VAL A 294 -10.83 -7.72 34.96
CA VAL A 294 -10.82 -7.40 33.52
C VAL A 294 -9.88 -8.33 32.79
N GLU A 295 -10.39 -8.92 31.72
CA GLU A 295 -9.61 -9.70 30.77
C GLU A 295 -9.21 -8.82 29.60
N TYR A 296 -7.92 -8.76 29.33
CA TYR A 296 -7.38 -8.10 28.14
C TYR A 296 -7.60 -8.98 26.92
N THR A 297 -8.10 -8.40 25.83
CA THR A 297 -8.32 -9.13 24.57
C THR A 297 -7.26 -8.79 23.53
N ASN A 298 -7.12 -7.51 23.19
CA ASN A 298 -6.26 -7.01 22.11
C ASN A 298 -6.12 -5.48 22.22
N ARG A 299 -5.32 -4.86 21.35
CA ARG A 299 -5.28 -3.39 21.22
C ARG A 299 -6.13 -2.93 20.05
N ILE A 300 -6.76 -1.76 20.20
CA ILE A 300 -7.56 -1.13 19.14
C ILE A 300 -6.74 -0.89 17.86
N ASP A 301 -5.43 -0.65 17.99
CA ASP A 301 -4.49 -0.38 16.90
C ASP A 301 -3.77 -1.64 16.35
N SER A 302 -4.00 -2.83 16.93
CA SER A 302 -3.37 -4.09 16.50
C SER A 302 -4.16 -4.86 15.44
N GLN A 303 -5.38 -4.42 15.16
CA GLN A 303 -6.24 -4.95 14.12
C GLN A 303 -5.69 -4.57 12.73
N VAL A 304 -5.52 -5.57 11.87
CA VAL A 304 -5.07 -5.34 10.49
C VAL A 304 -6.14 -5.73 9.49
N LYS A 305 -6.29 -4.92 8.44
CA LYS A 305 -7.16 -5.23 7.30
C LYS A 305 -6.28 -5.69 6.13
N ILE A 306 -6.32 -6.98 5.82
CA ILE A 306 -5.56 -7.56 4.71
C ILE A 306 -6.56 -8.09 3.70
N ARG A 307 -6.50 -7.58 2.46
CA ARG A 307 -7.38 -8.00 1.34
C ARG A 307 -8.88 -7.91 1.68
N GLY A 308 -9.25 -6.93 2.50
CA GLY A 308 -10.63 -6.70 2.95
C GLY A 308 -11.05 -7.50 4.20
N PHE A 309 -10.24 -8.44 4.67
CA PHE A 309 -10.51 -9.23 5.87
C PHE A 309 -9.94 -8.53 7.11
N ARG A 310 -10.74 -8.46 8.17
CA ARG A 310 -10.33 -8.02 9.50
C ARG A 310 -9.64 -9.19 10.19
N ILE A 311 -8.35 -9.05 10.48
CA ILE A 311 -7.54 -10.11 11.09
C ILE A 311 -6.97 -9.58 12.41
N GLU A 312 -7.18 -10.35 13.47
CA GLU A 312 -6.69 -10.07 14.81
C GLU A 312 -5.39 -10.84 15.03
N LEU A 313 -4.23 -10.15 14.99
CA LEU A 313 -2.92 -10.81 15.06
C LEU A 313 -2.71 -11.60 16.36
N GLY A 314 -3.27 -11.10 17.48
CA GLY A 314 -3.17 -11.77 18.77
C GLY A 314 -3.87 -13.13 18.83
N GLU A 315 -4.92 -13.36 18.02
CA GLU A 315 -5.59 -14.66 17.94
C GLU A 315 -4.68 -15.74 17.34
N ILE A 316 -3.91 -15.33 16.31
CA ILE A 316 -2.89 -16.18 15.68
C ILE A 316 -1.80 -16.52 16.70
N ASP A 317 -1.31 -15.52 17.43
CA ASP A 317 -0.26 -15.70 18.44
C ASP A 317 -0.68 -16.64 19.56
N ILE A 318 -1.92 -16.50 20.06
CA ILE A 318 -2.50 -17.38 21.07
C ILE A 318 -2.57 -18.82 20.53
N CYS A 319 -3.07 -19.02 19.31
CA CYS A 319 -3.16 -20.35 18.72
C CYS A 319 -1.78 -21.00 18.60
N ILE A 320 -0.80 -20.32 17.99
CA ILE A 320 0.55 -20.87 17.81
C ILE A 320 1.27 -21.10 19.15
N SER A 321 1.01 -20.29 20.18
CA SER A 321 1.58 -20.48 21.52
C SER A 321 1.22 -21.84 22.15
N GLN A 322 0.09 -22.42 21.75
CA GLN A 322 -0.38 -23.72 22.22
C GLN A 322 0.32 -24.90 21.51
N HIS A 323 1.05 -24.65 20.42
CA HIS A 323 1.74 -25.71 19.69
C HIS A 323 2.82 -26.36 20.58
N PRO A 324 2.87 -27.71 20.69
CA PRO A 324 3.73 -28.41 21.66
C PRO A 324 5.22 -28.20 21.42
N PHE A 325 5.61 -27.88 20.18
CA PHE A 325 6.98 -27.69 19.74
C PHE A 325 7.38 -26.21 19.55
N VAL A 326 6.52 -25.27 19.94
CA VAL A 326 6.80 -23.83 19.88
C VAL A 326 6.97 -23.26 21.28
N ARG A 327 8.09 -22.56 21.49
CA ARG A 327 8.46 -21.94 22.77
C ARG A 327 7.95 -20.50 22.88
N GLU A 328 8.24 -19.69 21.86
CA GLU A 328 7.86 -18.28 21.75
C GLU A 328 7.34 -18.02 20.34
N ASN A 329 6.44 -17.06 20.15
CA ASN A 329 5.98 -16.68 18.81
C ASN A 329 5.46 -15.23 18.77
N VAL A 330 5.48 -14.63 17.59
CA VAL A 330 4.87 -13.33 17.30
C VAL A 330 4.51 -13.21 15.82
N THR A 331 3.30 -12.73 15.52
CA THR A 331 2.79 -12.51 14.17
C THR A 331 2.77 -11.03 13.84
N LEU A 332 3.24 -10.69 12.64
CA LEU A 332 3.30 -9.33 12.13
C LEU A 332 2.84 -9.27 10.68
N VAL A 333 2.42 -8.07 10.27
CA VAL A 333 2.27 -7.73 8.85
C VAL A 333 3.59 -7.18 8.34
N ARG A 334 4.14 -7.83 7.32
CA ARG A 334 5.25 -7.30 6.52
C ARG A 334 4.74 -6.95 5.15
N ARG A 335 5.30 -5.92 4.53
CA ARG A 335 5.10 -5.69 3.10
C ARG A 335 6.07 -6.57 2.34
N ASP A 336 5.57 -7.26 1.32
CA ASP A 336 6.45 -7.97 0.40
C ASP A 336 7.09 -6.99 -0.61
N LYS A 337 7.83 -7.53 -1.57
CA LYS A 337 8.53 -6.77 -2.62
C LYS A 337 7.61 -5.91 -3.50
N ASP A 338 6.30 -6.21 -3.51
CA ASP A 338 5.27 -5.53 -4.31
C ASP A 338 4.43 -4.56 -3.44
N GLU A 339 4.92 -4.25 -2.23
CA GLU A 339 4.23 -3.51 -1.17
C GLU A 339 2.92 -4.13 -0.66
N GLU A 340 2.61 -5.39 -1.01
CA GLU A 340 1.41 -6.05 -0.50
C GLU A 340 1.58 -6.45 0.97
N PRO A 341 0.60 -6.14 1.85
CA PRO A 341 0.63 -6.58 3.24
C PRO A 341 0.45 -8.10 3.33
N THR A 342 1.47 -8.78 3.83
CA THR A 342 1.53 -10.24 4.04
C THR A 342 1.72 -10.56 5.53
N LEU A 343 1.04 -11.61 6.01
CA LEU A 343 1.19 -12.14 7.37
C LEU A 343 2.43 -13.02 7.50
N VAL A 344 3.21 -12.75 8.55
CA VAL A 344 4.46 -13.45 8.87
C VAL A 344 4.46 -13.80 10.36
N THR A 345 4.67 -15.07 10.68
CA THR A 345 4.85 -15.54 12.06
C THR A 345 6.31 -15.88 12.30
N TYR A 346 6.88 -15.29 13.33
CA TYR A 346 8.19 -15.64 13.87
C TYR A 346 7.98 -16.58 15.06
N PHE A 347 8.79 -17.63 15.18
CA PHE A 347 8.68 -18.56 16.29
C PHE A 347 10.02 -19.10 16.75
N VAL A 348 10.15 -19.44 18.03
CA VAL A 348 11.32 -20.10 18.60
C VAL A 348 10.98 -21.58 18.84
N PRO A 349 11.69 -22.54 18.22
CA PRO A 349 11.37 -23.95 18.32
C PRO A 349 11.85 -24.58 19.64
N GLU A 350 11.03 -25.46 20.21
CA GLU A 350 11.41 -26.33 21.33
C GLU A 350 12.24 -27.51 20.81
N THR A 351 13.50 -27.21 20.54
CA THR A 351 14.43 -28.03 19.76
C THR A 351 14.56 -29.47 20.30
N LYS A 352 14.65 -29.64 21.63
CA LYS A 352 14.82 -30.96 22.25
C LYS A 352 13.60 -31.86 22.01
N ARG A 353 12.40 -31.35 22.25
CA ARG A 353 11.15 -32.11 22.06
C ARG A 353 10.87 -32.39 20.59
N TRP A 354 11.14 -31.43 19.72
CA TRP A 354 10.92 -31.58 18.28
C TRP A 354 11.77 -32.71 17.69
N PHE A 355 13.07 -32.76 18.01
CA PHE A 355 13.94 -33.83 17.51
C PHE A 355 13.69 -35.18 18.18
N GLN A 356 13.22 -35.22 19.42
CA GLN A 356 12.75 -36.46 20.05
C GLN A 356 11.48 -37.00 19.37
N TYR A 357 10.55 -36.13 18.98
CA TYR A 357 9.35 -36.51 18.24
C TYR A 357 9.71 -37.11 16.87
N LEU A 358 10.61 -36.48 16.12
CA LEU A 358 11.06 -36.98 14.82
C LEU A 358 11.82 -38.33 14.88
N GLN A 359 12.40 -38.69 16.03
CA GLN A 359 13.11 -39.96 16.21
C GLN A 359 12.19 -41.18 16.39
N GLN A 360 10.91 -40.96 16.69
CA GLN A 360 9.95 -42.06 16.74
C GLN A 360 9.58 -42.58 15.33
N ASP A 361 9.86 -41.82 14.27
CA ASP A 361 9.56 -42.19 12.87
C ASP A 361 10.79 -42.62 12.03
N GLU A 362 12.00 -42.10 12.27
CA GLU A 362 13.20 -42.53 11.53
C GLU A 362 14.45 -42.53 12.43
N GLY A 363 15.12 -43.69 12.54
CA GLY A 363 16.24 -43.96 13.45
C GLY A 363 17.55 -43.19 13.17
N ALA A 364 17.58 -41.88 13.42
CA ALA A 364 18.77 -41.03 13.29
C ALA A 364 19.32 -40.58 14.66
N LYS A 365 20.65 -40.72 14.85
CA LYS A 365 21.39 -40.26 16.04
C LYS A 365 21.27 -38.74 16.24
N VAL A 366 20.95 -38.30 17.45
CA VAL A 366 20.99 -36.90 17.91
C VAL A 366 22.41 -36.34 17.70
N ILE A 367 22.56 -35.29 16.91
CA ILE A 367 23.68 -34.37 17.07
C ILE A 367 23.08 -33.04 17.54
N GLU A 368 23.13 -32.79 18.85
CA GLU A 368 22.93 -31.45 19.41
C GLU A 368 24.01 -30.55 18.80
N ARG A 369 23.62 -29.68 17.86
CA ARG A 369 24.50 -28.62 17.36
C ARG A 369 23.88 -27.29 17.76
N ASN A 370 24.69 -26.51 18.47
CA ASN A 370 24.38 -25.18 18.97
C ASN A 370 23.73 -24.31 17.87
N ILE A 371 22.51 -23.82 18.14
CA ILE A 371 21.68 -23.07 17.18
C ILE A 371 22.02 -21.57 17.20
N GLN A 372 22.70 -21.09 18.24
CA GLN A 372 22.90 -19.65 18.50
C GLN A 372 23.66 -18.90 17.37
N HIS A 373 24.38 -19.61 16.50
CA HIS A 373 25.14 -19.04 15.38
C HIS A 373 24.75 -19.62 14.01
N GLU A 374 23.58 -20.25 13.88
CA GLU A 374 23.12 -20.74 12.56
C GLU A 374 22.56 -19.60 11.70
N SER A 375 22.89 -19.60 10.41
CA SER A 375 22.33 -18.64 9.45
C SER A 375 20.82 -18.86 9.26
N MET A 376 20.11 -17.80 8.86
CA MET A 376 18.67 -17.81 8.62
C MET A 376 18.24 -18.92 7.64
N ALA A 377 18.95 -19.04 6.50
CA ALA A 377 18.77 -20.14 5.55
C ALA A 377 18.88 -21.55 6.15
N ARG A 378 19.73 -21.73 7.16
CA ARG A 378 19.92 -23.03 7.82
C ARG A 378 18.82 -23.31 8.84
N MET A 379 18.40 -22.27 9.57
CA MET A 379 17.26 -22.30 10.49
C MET A 379 15.96 -22.67 9.76
N LEU A 380 15.66 -21.97 8.66
CA LEU A 380 14.49 -22.23 7.82
C LEU A 380 14.49 -23.65 7.24
N ARG A 381 15.66 -24.20 6.86
CA ARG A 381 15.75 -25.60 6.41
C ARG A 381 15.51 -26.59 7.52
N ARG A 382 16.16 -26.38 8.66
CA ARG A 382 16.16 -27.30 9.79
C ARG A 382 14.77 -27.48 10.39
N PHE A 383 14.00 -26.39 10.46
CA PHE A 383 12.66 -26.38 11.03
C PHE A 383 11.54 -26.29 9.99
N LYS A 384 11.83 -26.59 8.71
CA LYS A 384 10.83 -26.55 7.63
C LYS A 384 9.60 -27.40 7.93
N SER A 385 9.80 -28.64 8.39
CA SER A 385 8.70 -29.53 8.76
C SER A 385 7.90 -29.01 9.95
N LEU A 386 8.55 -28.35 10.92
CA LEU A 386 7.84 -27.70 12.03
C LEU A 386 7.06 -26.47 11.57
N SER A 387 7.58 -25.70 10.61
CA SER A 387 6.85 -24.58 9.99
C SER A 387 5.61 -25.04 9.25
N GLU A 388 5.68 -26.16 8.51
CA GLU A 388 4.53 -26.78 7.84
C GLU A 388 3.51 -27.33 8.85
N ASP A 389 3.99 -27.98 9.92
CA ASP A 389 3.15 -28.46 11.02
C ASP A 389 2.41 -27.32 11.73
N CYS A 390 3.10 -26.22 12.04
CA CYS A 390 2.49 -25.01 12.61
C CYS A 390 1.42 -24.40 11.68
N LYS A 391 1.68 -24.38 10.37
CA LYS A 391 0.73 -23.89 9.36
C LYS A 391 -0.54 -24.75 9.33
N ASN A 392 -0.38 -26.08 9.33
CA ASN A 392 -1.50 -27.03 9.33
C ASN A 392 -2.29 -26.94 10.64
N PHE A 393 -1.61 -26.90 11.77
CA PHE A 393 -2.22 -26.71 13.08
C PHE A 393 -3.07 -25.42 13.13
N LEU A 394 -2.53 -24.32 12.60
CA LEU A 394 -3.25 -23.05 12.58
C LEU A 394 -4.44 -23.07 11.63
N ALA A 395 -4.32 -23.69 10.45
CA ALA A 395 -5.42 -23.83 9.49
C ALA A 395 -6.64 -24.60 10.03
N THR A 396 -6.46 -25.41 11.09
CA THR A 396 -7.59 -26.05 11.79
C THR A 396 -8.31 -25.15 12.81
N LYS A 397 -7.70 -24.01 13.18
CA LYS A 397 -8.17 -23.14 14.27
C LYS A 397 -8.62 -21.76 13.81
N VAL A 398 -8.07 -21.26 12.71
CA VAL A 398 -8.42 -19.94 12.15
C VAL A 398 -8.79 -20.06 10.66
N PRO A 399 -9.57 -19.13 10.09
CA PRO A 399 -9.89 -19.13 8.67
C PRO A 399 -8.64 -19.07 7.77
N ASN A 400 -8.70 -19.68 6.57
CA ASN A 400 -7.57 -19.77 5.65
C ASN A 400 -6.89 -18.42 5.33
N TYR A 401 -7.64 -17.31 5.30
CA TYR A 401 -7.09 -15.97 5.06
C TYR A 401 -6.28 -15.41 6.24
N ALA A 402 -6.46 -15.95 7.44
CA ALA A 402 -5.72 -15.58 8.66
C ALA A 402 -4.48 -16.47 8.89
N VAL A 403 -4.24 -17.47 8.05
CA VAL A 403 -3.05 -18.33 8.11
C VAL A 403 -1.84 -17.59 7.50
N PRO A 404 -0.75 -17.35 8.27
CA PRO A 404 0.45 -16.66 7.79
C PRO A 404 1.11 -17.34 6.60
N LYS A 405 1.62 -16.52 5.68
CA LYS A 405 2.31 -17.00 4.46
C LYS A 405 3.72 -17.52 4.81
N PHE A 406 4.35 -16.94 5.81
CA PHE A 406 5.71 -17.26 6.24
C PHE A 406 5.76 -17.62 7.73
N PHE A 407 6.49 -18.69 8.03
CA PHE A 407 6.81 -19.13 9.39
C PHE A 407 8.34 -19.16 9.54
N ILE A 408 8.88 -18.17 10.26
CA ILE A 408 10.31 -17.92 10.36
C ILE A 408 10.82 -18.42 11.73
N PRO A 409 11.62 -19.49 11.77
CA PRO A 409 12.23 -19.99 13.00
C PRO A 409 13.40 -19.10 13.42
N LEU A 410 13.42 -18.70 14.69
CA LEU A 410 14.48 -17.92 15.30
C LEU A 410 15.16 -18.72 16.42
N ALA A 411 16.46 -18.47 16.63
CA ALA A 411 17.18 -19.03 17.78
C ALA A 411 16.69 -18.43 19.11
N ARG A 412 16.32 -17.14 19.09
CA ARG A 412 15.74 -16.38 20.20
C ARG A 412 14.96 -15.17 19.67
N MET A 413 13.98 -14.68 20.42
CA MET A 413 13.31 -13.41 20.08
C MET A 413 14.24 -12.23 20.38
N PRO A 414 14.37 -11.25 19.46
CA PRO A 414 15.08 -10.01 19.76
C PRO A 414 14.24 -9.15 20.71
N LEU A 415 14.88 -8.58 21.73
CA LEU A 415 14.23 -7.75 22.73
C LEU A 415 14.77 -6.32 22.69
N ASN A 416 13.88 -5.36 22.91
CA ASN A 416 14.23 -3.95 23.05
C ASN A 416 14.77 -3.66 24.46
N PRO A 417 15.20 -2.41 24.74
CA PRO A 417 15.76 -2.11 26.05
C PRO A 417 14.87 -2.31 27.27
N ASN A 418 13.56 -2.38 27.05
CA ASN A 418 12.57 -2.61 28.09
C ASN A 418 12.14 -4.09 28.17
N GLY A 419 12.88 -5.00 27.52
CA GLY A 419 12.60 -6.43 27.55
C GLY A 419 11.36 -6.87 26.78
N LYS A 420 10.81 -6.03 25.89
CA LYS A 420 9.70 -6.40 24.99
C LYS A 420 10.26 -6.84 23.65
N ILE A 421 9.50 -7.64 22.90
CA ILE A 421 9.89 -8.04 21.54
C ILE A 421 10.12 -6.80 20.67
N ASP A 422 11.34 -6.68 20.12
CA ASP A 422 11.72 -5.61 19.22
C ASP A 422 11.26 -5.95 17.80
N LYS A 423 9.99 -5.63 17.51
CA LYS A 423 9.33 -5.90 16.22
C LYS A 423 10.11 -5.33 15.02
N PRO A 424 10.65 -4.09 15.06
CA PRO A 424 11.52 -3.57 14.00
C PRO A 424 12.74 -4.45 13.71
N SER A 425 13.40 -4.97 14.75
CA SER A 425 14.63 -5.77 14.61
C SER A 425 14.41 -7.22 14.14
N LEU A 426 13.15 -7.68 14.02
CA LEU A 426 12.85 -9.04 13.57
C LEU A 426 13.32 -9.25 12.13
N PRO A 427 14.24 -10.20 11.89
CA PRO A 427 14.87 -10.40 10.59
C PRO A 427 13.89 -11.04 9.61
N PHE A 428 13.82 -10.53 8.39
CA PHE A 428 13.07 -11.18 7.32
C PHE A 428 14.04 -11.84 6.33
N PRO A 429 13.81 -13.09 5.89
CA PRO A 429 14.74 -13.76 4.99
C PRO A 429 14.80 -13.04 3.65
N ASP A 430 16.02 -12.77 3.19
CA ASP A 430 16.23 -12.21 1.86
C ASP A 430 16.01 -13.27 0.77
N ALA A 431 16.08 -12.86 -0.51
CA ALA A 431 15.88 -13.77 -1.63
C ALA A 431 16.92 -14.91 -1.65
N ALA A 432 18.12 -14.69 -1.13
CA ALA A 432 19.19 -15.69 -1.06
C ALA A 432 18.94 -16.71 0.07
N ASP A 433 18.43 -16.27 1.22
CA ASP A 433 18.05 -17.10 2.36
C ASP A 433 16.89 -18.03 2.02
N LEU A 434 15.84 -17.50 1.37
CA LEU A 434 14.72 -18.29 0.86
C LEU A 434 15.18 -19.29 -0.21
N TYR A 435 16.09 -18.88 -1.08
CA TYR A 435 16.66 -19.73 -2.12
C TYR A 435 17.44 -20.93 -1.56
N LEU A 436 18.27 -20.72 -0.53
CA LEU A 436 19.06 -21.78 0.11
C LEU A 436 18.20 -22.81 0.86
N THR A 437 16.91 -22.55 1.07
CA THR A 437 16.00 -23.43 1.83
C THR A 437 15.30 -24.54 1.04
N LYS A 438 15.35 -24.47 -0.28
CA LYS A 438 14.80 -25.52 -1.16
C LYS A 438 15.77 -26.72 -1.19
N LYS A 439 15.30 -27.89 -0.72
CA LYS A 439 16.09 -29.14 -0.64
C LYS A 439 16.61 -29.50 -2.04
N ARG A 440 17.87 -29.97 -2.12
CA ARG A 440 18.40 -30.74 -3.25
C ARG A 440 17.45 -31.92 -3.53
N SER A 441 16.73 -31.89 -4.65
CA SER A 441 15.78 -32.94 -5.03
C SER A 441 16.23 -33.59 -6.34
N SER A 442 17.20 -34.50 -6.23
CA SER A 442 17.58 -35.42 -7.31
C SER A 442 16.47 -36.40 -7.72
N SER A 443 15.28 -36.34 -7.09
CA SER A 443 14.12 -37.19 -7.38
C SER A 443 12.98 -36.50 -8.17
N VAL A 444 13.04 -35.19 -8.43
CA VAL A 444 12.00 -34.46 -9.20
C VAL A 444 12.21 -34.62 -10.71
N THR A 445 13.46 -34.70 -11.17
CA THR A 445 13.78 -34.90 -12.59
C THR A 445 13.18 -36.19 -13.17
N ALA A 446 12.81 -37.16 -12.32
CA ALA A 446 12.18 -38.41 -12.74
C ALA A 446 10.67 -38.28 -13.06
N ARG A 447 10.04 -37.12 -12.82
CA ARG A 447 8.60 -36.86 -13.08
C ARG A 447 8.34 -35.71 -14.07
N MET A 448 9.38 -35.13 -14.67
CA MET A 448 9.23 -34.04 -15.62
C MET A 448 9.15 -34.55 -17.06
N THR A 449 8.34 -33.90 -17.89
CA THR A 449 8.34 -34.16 -19.34
C THR A 449 9.65 -33.67 -19.99
N ASP A 450 9.99 -34.18 -21.18
CA ASP A 450 11.20 -33.75 -21.91
C ASP A 450 11.20 -32.24 -22.20
N THR A 451 10.02 -31.65 -22.41
CA THR A 451 9.87 -30.21 -22.64
C THR A 451 10.06 -29.43 -21.34
N GLN A 452 9.53 -29.91 -20.21
CA GLN A 452 9.81 -29.34 -18.88
C GLN A 452 11.30 -29.40 -18.52
N ILE A 453 12.00 -30.50 -18.84
CA ILE A 453 13.44 -30.66 -18.58
C ILE A 453 14.26 -29.66 -19.42
N ARG A 454 13.93 -29.51 -20.70
CA ARG A 454 14.58 -28.54 -21.60
C ARG A 454 14.28 -27.10 -21.18
N LEU A 455 13.03 -26.80 -20.83
CA LEU A 455 12.62 -25.48 -20.35
C LEU A 455 13.32 -25.10 -19.04
N ALA A 456 13.47 -26.05 -18.12
CA ALA A 456 14.24 -25.87 -16.88
C ALA A 456 15.72 -25.52 -17.15
N ARG A 457 16.33 -26.05 -18.23
CA ARG A 457 17.68 -25.67 -18.65
C ARG A 457 17.71 -24.25 -19.21
N VAL A 458 16.72 -23.88 -20.01
CA VAL A 458 16.60 -22.51 -20.51
C VAL A 458 16.42 -21.51 -19.36
N TRP A 459 15.53 -21.79 -18.41
CA TRP A 459 15.36 -20.96 -17.21
C TRP A 459 16.65 -20.84 -16.39
N ALA A 460 17.44 -21.91 -16.31
CA ALA A 460 18.72 -21.90 -15.60
C ALA A 460 19.79 -21.04 -16.25
N LEU A 461 19.77 -20.90 -17.58
CA LEU A 461 20.70 -20.04 -18.31
C LEU A 461 20.42 -18.56 -18.06
N VAL A 462 19.17 -18.23 -17.75
CA VAL A 462 18.71 -16.84 -17.68
C VAL A 462 18.52 -16.36 -16.24
N LEU A 463 18.01 -17.20 -15.35
CA LEU A 463 17.80 -16.84 -13.95
C LEU A 463 19.13 -16.87 -13.17
N PRO A 464 19.60 -15.74 -12.62
CA PRO A 464 20.90 -15.67 -11.95
C PRO A 464 20.93 -16.59 -10.72
N ASN A 465 22.07 -17.26 -10.56
CA ASN A 465 22.30 -18.24 -9.49
C ASN A 465 21.35 -19.45 -9.50
N ARG A 466 20.59 -19.70 -10.58
CA ARG A 466 19.71 -20.87 -10.73
C ARG A 466 20.33 -21.94 -11.63
N SER A 467 19.78 -23.15 -11.61
CA SER A 467 20.26 -24.36 -12.29
C SER A 467 19.06 -25.24 -12.57
N ALA A 468 19.09 -26.00 -13.67
CA ALA A 468 17.91 -26.74 -14.15
C ALA A 468 17.34 -27.71 -13.11
N ARG A 469 18.20 -28.22 -12.21
CA ARG A 469 17.84 -29.18 -11.15
C ARG A 469 17.07 -28.55 -9.98
N MET A 470 16.88 -27.23 -9.97
CA MET A 470 16.22 -26.50 -8.89
C MET A 470 14.77 -26.13 -9.20
N PHE A 471 14.31 -26.39 -10.41
CA PHE A 471 12.92 -26.12 -10.80
C PHE A 471 12.06 -27.38 -10.63
N VAL A 472 10.79 -27.17 -10.28
CA VAL A 472 9.72 -28.18 -10.21
C VAL A 472 8.63 -27.78 -11.24
N PRO A 473 7.69 -28.67 -11.63
CA PRO A 473 6.61 -28.30 -12.55
C PRO A 473 5.84 -27.03 -12.09
N ASP A 474 5.53 -26.92 -10.81
CA ASP A 474 4.86 -25.74 -10.22
C ASP A 474 5.77 -24.50 -10.05
N SER A 475 7.05 -24.55 -10.41
CA SER A 475 7.96 -23.42 -10.26
C SER A 475 7.46 -22.24 -11.10
N ASN A 476 7.11 -21.14 -10.45
CA ASN A 476 6.70 -19.90 -11.10
C ASN A 476 7.92 -19.04 -11.45
N PHE A 477 8.05 -18.63 -12.72
CA PHE A 477 9.18 -17.87 -13.23
C PHE A 477 9.47 -16.59 -12.43
N PHE A 478 8.43 -15.85 -12.05
CA PHE A 478 8.57 -14.58 -11.32
C PHE A 478 8.88 -14.78 -9.83
N ASP A 479 8.41 -15.88 -9.24
CA ASP A 479 8.73 -16.25 -7.87
C ASP A 479 10.17 -16.79 -7.75
N GLU A 480 10.69 -17.40 -8.82
CA GLU A 480 12.09 -17.87 -8.87
C GLU A 480 13.11 -16.75 -9.13
N GLY A 481 12.67 -15.49 -9.18
CA GLY A 481 13.52 -14.31 -9.38
C GLY A 481 13.53 -13.77 -10.81
N GLY A 482 12.68 -14.32 -11.69
CA GLY A 482 12.45 -13.78 -13.01
C GLY A 482 11.72 -12.43 -12.96
N HIS A 483 12.07 -11.55 -13.88
CA HIS A 483 11.35 -10.31 -14.15
C HIS A 483 11.25 -10.13 -15.67
N SER A 484 10.54 -9.10 -16.14
CA SER A 484 10.23 -8.92 -17.56
C SER A 484 11.45 -8.88 -18.50
N ILE A 485 12.63 -8.52 -17.98
CA ILE A 485 13.91 -8.54 -18.74
C ILE A 485 14.42 -9.98 -18.89
N LEU A 486 14.49 -10.72 -17.78
CA LEU A 486 14.87 -12.12 -17.78
C LEU A 486 13.85 -12.95 -18.56
N ALA A 487 12.57 -12.61 -18.52
CA ALA A 487 11.55 -13.27 -19.34
C ALA A 487 11.90 -13.15 -20.83
N GLN A 488 12.27 -11.96 -21.31
CA GLN A 488 12.67 -11.80 -22.71
C GLN A 488 13.96 -12.52 -23.09
N GLN A 489 14.98 -12.48 -22.23
CA GLN A 489 16.21 -13.24 -22.45
C GLN A 489 15.90 -14.75 -22.53
N MET A 490 15.00 -15.23 -21.67
CA MET A 490 14.53 -16.61 -21.64
C MET A 490 13.81 -16.96 -22.95
N PHE A 491 12.91 -16.12 -23.48
CA PHE A 491 12.26 -16.35 -24.78
C PHE A 491 13.21 -16.34 -25.97
N PHE A 492 14.27 -15.54 -25.93
CA PHE A 492 15.32 -15.60 -26.95
C PHE A 492 16.06 -16.95 -26.91
N CYS A 493 16.31 -17.48 -25.71
CA CYS A 493 16.84 -18.83 -25.55
C CYS A 493 15.83 -19.93 -25.94
N LEU A 494 14.53 -19.73 -25.70
CA LEU A 494 13.47 -20.65 -26.16
C LEU A 494 13.49 -20.81 -27.69
N LYS A 495 13.52 -19.71 -28.43
CA LYS A 495 13.57 -19.73 -29.91
C LYS A 495 14.82 -20.41 -30.48
N LYS A 496 15.90 -20.51 -29.69
CA LYS A 496 17.11 -21.26 -30.06
C LYS A 496 17.02 -22.74 -29.74
N GLU A 497 16.38 -23.09 -28.64
CA GLU A 497 16.19 -24.49 -28.22
C GLU A 497 15.09 -25.18 -29.06
N TRP A 498 14.18 -24.40 -29.63
CA TRP A 498 13.07 -24.87 -30.47
C TRP A 498 12.92 -23.95 -31.70
N GLU A 499 13.43 -24.41 -32.85
CA GLU A 499 13.57 -23.59 -34.08
C GLU A 499 12.24 -23.21 -34.77
N ASP A 500 11.14 -23.93 -34.50
CA ASP A 500 9.84 -23.76 -35.19
C ASP A 500 8.67 -23.34 -34.27
N ILE A 501 8.92 -22.84 -33.06
CA ILE A 501 7.85 -22.42 -32.14
C ILE A 501 7.53 -20.92 -32.25
N ASP A 502 6.25 -20.58 -32.40
CA ASP A 502 5.76 -19.21 -32.37
C ASP A 502 5.02 -18.91 -31.05
N VAL A 503 5.78 -18.82 -29.95
CA VAL A 503 5.24 -18.50 -28.62
C VAL A 503 5.57 -17.04 -28.29
N PRO A 504 4.57 -16.14 -28.14
CA PRO A 504 4.83 -14.76 -27.78
C PRO A 504 5.24 -14.62 -26.31
N VAL A 505 6.09 -13.63 -26.01
CA VAL A 505 6.61 -13.39 -24.65
C VAL A 505 5.48 -13.17 -23.64
N SER A 506 4.34 -12.62 -24.06
CA SER A 506 3.16 -12.39 -23.21
C SER A 506 2.66 -13.67 -22.52
N VAL A 507 2.91 -14.84 -23.11
CA VAL A 507 2.47 -16.14 -22.58
C VAL A 507 3.03 -16.41 -21.19
N ILE A 508 4.24 -15.96 -20.84
CA ILE A 508 4.78 -16.15 -19.48
C ILE A 508 3.97 -15.43 -18.40
N PHE A 509 3.24 -14.37 -18.75
CA PHE A 509 2.39 -13.66 -17.79
C PHE A 509 1.02 -14.34 -17.61
N GLN A 510 0.62 -15.16 -18.57
CA GLN A 510 -0.61 -15.96 -18.52
C GLN A 510 -0.34 -17.34 -17.90
N SER A 511 0.76 -17.97 -18.32
CA SER A 511 1.23 -19.30 -17.93
C SER A 511 2.62 -19.20 -17.26
N PRO A 512 2.71 -18.67 -16.03
CA PRO A 512 3.99 -18.34 -15.40
C PRO A 512 4.72 -19.54 -14.79
N THR A 513 4.08 -20.71 -14.69
CA THR A 513 4.71 -21.92 -14.12
C THR A 513 5.47 -22.69 -15.18
N LEU A 514 6.50 -23.44 -14.76
CA LEU A 514 7.31 -24.27 -15.64
C LEU A 514 6.46 -25.33 -16.36
N GLU A 515 5.47 -25.90 -15.68
CA GLU A 515 4.49 -26.81 -16.28
C GLU A 515 3.63 -26.11 -17.32
N ALA A 516 2.97 -25.00 -16.97
CA ALA A 516 2.05 -24.32 -17.88
C ALA A 516 2.77 -23.81 -19.13
N LEU A 517 3.96 -23.21 -18.99
CA LEU A 517 4.73 -22.74 -20.14
C LEU A 517 5.27 -23.91 -20.98
N ALA A 518 5.66 -25.03 -20.37
CA ALA A 518 6.04 -26.23 -21.13
C ALA A 518 4.88 -26.77 -21.95
N SER A 519 3.66 -26.76 -21.41
CA SER A 519 2.45 -27.13 -22.14
C SER A 519 2.17 -26.22 -23.34
N GLU A 520 2.44 -24.90 -23.23
CA GLU A 520 2.32 -23.98 -24.38
C GLU A 520 3.36 -24.27 -25.47
N ILE A 521 4.58 -24.62 -25.07
CA ILE A 521 5.63 -25.02 -26.01
C ILE A 521 5.24 -26.33 -26.70
N ASP A 522 4.74 -27.31 -25.95
CA ASP A 522 4.28 -28.59 -26.52
C ASP A 522 3.11 -28.39 -27.50
N ARG A 523 2.16 -27.50 -27.19
CA ARG A 523 1.08 -27.12 -28.12
C ARG A 523 1.59 -26.44 -29.38
N ALA A 524 2.55 -25.52 -29.25
CA ALA A 524 3.14 -24.82 -30.39
C ALA A 524 3.93 -25.77 -31.31
N GLN A 525 4.38 -26.93 -30.82
CA GLN A 525 5.11 -27.94 -31.59
C GLN A 525 4.23 -28.97 -32.30
N ASP A 526 3.00 -29.17 -31.83
CA ASP A 526 2.05 -30.10 -32.45
C ASP A 526 0.67 -29.44 -32.61
N PRO A 527 0.50 -28.53 -33.60
CA PRO A 527 -0.76 -27.84 -33.84
C PRO A 527 -1.91 -28.75 -34.29
N ILE A 528 -1.64 -30.03 -34.55
CA ILE A 528 -2.57 -31.02 -35.15
C ILE A 528 -2.98 -32.10 -34.11
N GLY A 529 -2.34 -32.17 -32.94
CA GLY A 529 -2.76 -33.00 -31.81
C GLY A 529 -2.52 -34.51 -31.98
N LEU A 530 -1.34 -34.91 -32.47
CA LEU A 530 -0.99 -36.32 -32.73
C LEU A 530 -0.10 -36.98 -31.65
N ARG A 531 0.32 -36.27 -30.60
CA ARG A 531 1.08 -36.84 -29.47
C ARG A 531 0.18 -37.46 -28.38
N LEU A 532 0.17 -38.79 -28.29
CA LEU A 532 -0.62 -39.60 -27.33
C LEU A 532 -0.22 -39.47 -25.84
N ASP A 533 0.82 -38.72 -25.50
CA ASP A 533 1.33 -38.61 -24.12
C ASP A 533 0.86 -37.33 -23.37
N ALA A 534 0.16 -36.43 -24.06
CA ALA A 534 -0.45 -35.25 -23.44
C ALA A 534 -1.84 -35.63 -22.90
N MET A 535 -1.98 -35.78 -21.57
CA MET A 535 -3.31 -35.88 -20.97
C MET A 535 -4.09 -34.59 -21.25
N PRO A 536 -5.31 -34.67 -21.81
CA PRO A 536 -6.13 -33.49 -21.99
C PRO A 536 -6.57 -32.98 -20.62
N LEU A 537 -6.24 -31.73 -20.31
CA LEU A 537 -7.00 -30.99 -19.31
C LEU A 537 -8.39 -30.74 -19.92
N SER A 538 -9.43 -31.14 -19.21
CA SER A 538 -10.81 -30.94 -19.64
C SER A 538 -11.14 -29.45 -19.73
N GLY A 539 -11.28 -28.95 -20.97
CA GLY A 539 -11.75 -27.61 -21.31
C GLY A 539 -11.36 -27.25 -22.74
N ASP A 540 -12.32 -27.31 -23.65
CA ASP A 540 -12.21 -27.15 -25.11
C ASP A 540 -11.16 -26.14 -25.63
N GLU A 541 -10.45 -26.58 -26.67
CA GLU A 541 -9.79 -25.73 -27.65
C GLU A 541 -10.76 -24.64 -28.16
N ASN A 542 -10.32 -23.37 -28.14
CA ASN A 542 -10.98 -22.12 -28.57
C ASN A 542 -11.47 -21.11 -27.49
N VAL A 543 -11.35 -21.38 -26.19
CA VAL A 543 -11.99 -20.49 -25.18
C VAL A 543 -11.10 -19.32 -24.68
N GLU A 544 -9.77 -19.43 -24.67
CA GLU A 544 -8.92 -18.44 -23.99
C GLU A 544 -8.63 -17.15 -24.80
N ASP A 545 -8.57 -17.20 -26.14
CA ASP A 545 -8.28 -16.02 -26.99
C ASP A 545 -9.50 -15.10 -27.22
N GLU A 546 -10.70 -15.54 -26.81
CA GLU A 546 -11.94 -14.76 -26.87
C GLU A 546 -12.41 -14.25 -25.49
N ALA A 547 -11.62 -14.38 -24.41
CA ALA A 547 -12.10 -14.13 -23.05
C ALA A 547 -12.79 -12.75 -22.87
N TYR A 548 -12.23 -11.67 -23.44
CA TYR A 548 -12.84 -10.34 -23.36
C TYR A 548 -14.02 -10.15 -24.31
N ALA A 549 -14.02 -10.82 -25.47
CA ALA A 549 -15.12 -10.79 -26.42
C ALA A 549 -16.34 -11.57 -25.94
N ALA A 550 -16.11 -12.76 -25.39
CA ALA A 550 -17.11 -13.59 -24.72
C ALA A 550 -17.71 -12.84 -23.52
N ASP A 551 -16.87 -12.28 -22.65
CA ASP A 551 -17.34 -11.48 -21.51
C ASP A 551 -18.17 -10.27 -21.95
N ALA A 552 -17.75 -9.52 -22.98
CA ALA A 552 -18.54 -8.41 -23.52
C ALA A 552 -19.91 -8.87 -24.01
N ARG A 553 -19.99 -10.01 -24.72
CA ARG A 553 -21.24 -10.60 -25.20
C ARG A 553 -22.14 -11.07 -24.06
N ASP A 554 -21.56 -11.62 -22.98
CA ASP A 554 -22.31 -12.00 -21.78
C ASP A 554 -22.85 -10.77 -21.03
N LEU A 555 -22.06 -9.71 -20.90
CA LEU A 555 -22.47 -8.45 -20.26
C LEU A 555 -23.58 -7.74 -21.06
N VAL A 556 -23.55 -7.83 -22.39
CA VAL A 556 -24.62 -7.33 -23.28
C VAL A 556 -25.98 -7.95 -22.95
N ARG A 557 -26.04 -9.19 -22.45
CA ARG A 557 -27.30 -9.83 -22.03
C ARG A 557 -27.94 -9.14 -20.82
N GLN A 558 -27.17 -8.36 -20.06
CA GLN A 558 -27.66 -7.60 -18.92
C GLN A 558 -28.22 -6.22 -19.30
N LEU A 559 -28.07 -5.80 -20.57
CA LEU A 559 -28.67 -4.57 -21.07
C LEU A 559 -30.18 -4.77 -21.30
N PRO A 560 -31.01 -3.73 -21.10
CA PRO A 560 -32.42 -3.78 -21.48
C PRO A 560 -32.57 -4.00 -22.99
N GLU A 561 -33.66 -4.63 -23.43
CA GLU A 561 -33.94 -4.86 -24.86
C GLU A 561 -34.16 -3.55 -25.63
N PHE A 562 -34.70 -2.53 -24.96
CA PHE A 562 -34.97 -1.22 -25.51
C PHE A 562 -34.51 -0.11 -24.56
N ILE A 563 -33.86 0.92 -25.12
CA ILE A 563 -33.38 2.12 -24.45
C ILE A 563 -34.09 3.33 -25.08
N ARG A 564 -34.76 4.13 -24.25
CA ARG A 564 -35.46 5.32 -24.73
C ARG A 564 -34.45 6.36 -25.26
N SER A 565 -34.55 6.69 -26.54
CA SER A 565 -33.65 7.63 -27.21
C SER A 565 -33.82 9.07 -26.72
N ALA A 566 -32.70 9.76 -26.50
CA ALA A 566 -32.68 11.21 -26.30
C ALA A 566 -32.84 11.94 -27.65
N ALA A 567 -33.24 13.22 -27.62
CA ALA A 567 -33.29 14.05 -28.83
C ALA A 567 -31.90 14.11 -29.50
N ALA A 568 -31.84 14.13 -30.83
CA ALA A 568 -30.59 14.18 -31.60
C ALA A 568 -30.05 15.61 -31.74
N ASP A 569 -30.94 16.60 -31.76
CA ASP A 569 -30.66 18.02 -31.72
C ASP A 569 -30.77 18.55 -30.28
N TRP A 570 -29.76 19.32 -29.84
CA TRP A 570 -29.79 20.00 -28.54
C TRP A 570 -29.32 21.45 -28.72
N ASP A 571 -30.14 22.41 -28.31
CA ASP A 571 -29.79 23.83 -28.37
C ASP A 571 -29.22 24.34 -27.04
N TYR A 572 -27.94 24.04 -26.81
CA TYR A 572 -27.22 24.41 -25.58
C TYR A 572 -26.92 25.90 -25.44
N ALA A 573 -27.16 26.71 -26.48
CA ALA A 573 -27.01 28.16 -26.38
C ALA A 573 -28.11 28.78 -25.49
N ASN A 574 -29.29 28.15 -25.46
CA ASN A 574 -30.43 28.59 -24.66
C ASN A 574 -30.63 27.74 -23.41
N THR A 575 -30.29 26.45 -23.46
CA THR A 575 -30.48 25.52 -22.33
C THR A 575 -29.20 24.70 -22.07
N PRO A 576 -28.32 25.15 -21.17
CA PRO A 576 -27.10 24.43 -20.85
C PRO A 576 -27.39 23.02 -20.30
N PRO A 577 -26.71 21.97 -20.79
CA PRO A 577 -26.96 20.61 -20.33
C PRO A 577 -26.36 20.36 -18.95
N THR A 578 -26.97 19.46 -18.18
CA THR A 578 -26.32 18.85 -17.01
C THR A 578 -25.52 17.62 -17.45
N VAL A 579 -24.21 17.66 -17.24
CA VAL A 579 -23.25 16.64 -17.65
C VAL A 579 -22.73 15.87 -16.44
N PHE A 580 -22.87 14.55 -16.41
CA PHE A 580 -22.17 13.70 -15.46
C PHE A 580 -20.83 13.26 -16.04
N LEU A 581 -19.72 13.67 -15.41
CA LEU A 581 -18.36 13.41 -15.88
C LEU A 581 -17.64 12.44 -14.96
N THR A 582 -17.23 11.28 -15.49
CA THR A 582 -16.31 10.38 -14.77
C THR A 582 -14.85 10.67 -15.10
N GLY A 583 -13.96 10.45 -14.13
CA GLY A 583 -12.52 10.63 -14.35
C GLY A 583 -12.09 12.10 -14.48
N ALA A 584 -12.83 13.04 -13.86
CA ALA A 584 -12.57 14.48 -13.91
C ALA A 584 -11.18 14.87 -13.37
N THR A 585 -10.59 14.09 -12.46
CA THR A 585 -9.25 14.33 -11.92
C THR A 585 -8.13 13.67 -12.74
N GLY A 586 -8.44 13.08 -13.90
CA GLY A 586 -7.44 12.57 -14.84
C GLY A 586 -6.86 13.68 -15.71
N PHE A 587 -5.81 13.39 -16.48
CA PHE A 587 -5.19 14.36 -17.39
C PHE A 587 -6.21 14.88 -18.42
N LEU A 588 -6.72 14.03 -19.31
CA LEU A 588 -7.78 14.40 -20.26
C LEU A 588 -9.06 14.90 -19.56
N GLY A 589 -9.44 14.29 -18.43
CA GLY A 589 -10.65 14.66 -17.69
C GLY A 589 -10.63 16.09 -17.17
N SER A 590 -9.46 16.61 -16.79
CA SER A 590 -9.31 18.00 -16.34
C SER A 590 -9.52 18.99 -17.49
N TYR A 591 -9.06 18.66 -18.70
CA TYR A 591 -9.28 19.48 -19.89
C TYR A 591 -10.73 19.38 -20.40
N ILE A 592 -11.36 18.19 -20.32
CA ILE A 592 -12.80 18.05 -20.62
C ILE A 592 -13.61 18.93 -19.66
N LEU A 593 -13.32 18.89 -18.37
CA LEU A 593 -14.00 19.72 -17.38
C LEU A 593 -13.80 21.21 -17.66
N HIS A 594 -12.58 21.64 -17.98
CA HIS A 594 -12.31 23.02 -18.36
C HIS A 594 -13.10 23.44 -19.62
N GLU A 595 -13.12 22.62 -20.67
CA GLU A 595 -13.88 22.90 -21.89
C GLU A 595 -15.40 22.92 -21.67
N LEU A 596 -15.93 22.11 -20.75
CA LEU A 596 -17.36 22.14 -20.39
C LEU A 596 -17.75 23.45 -19.70
N LEU A 597 -16.88 23.98 -18.83
CA LEU A 597 -17.16 25.15 -18.00
C LEU A 597 -16.84 26.48 -18.68
N ASP A 598 -15.68 26.58 -19.31
CA ASP A 598 -15.18 27.82 -19.93
C ASP A 598 -15.36 27.83 -21.45
N GLY A 599 -15.65 26.68 -22.06
CA GLY A 599 -15.95 26.58 -23.49
C GLY A 599 -17.35 27.12 -23.86
N PRO A 600 -17.70 27.07 -25.15
CA PRO A 600 -18.98 27.56 -25.66
C PRO A 600 -20.24 27.03 -24.96
N THR A 601 -20.17 25.81 -24.40
CA THR A 601 -21.34 25.11 -23.83
C THR A 601 -21.77 25.68 -22.48
N LYS A 602 -20.82 26.09 -21.62
CA LYS A 602 -21.05 26.50 -20.23
C LYS A 602 -22.04 25.58 -19.50
N ALA A 603 -21.67 24.31 -19.41
CA ALA A 603 -22.52 23.24 -18.91
C ALA A 603 -22.45 23.10 -17.39
N ARG A 604 -23.58 22.70 -16.79
CA ARG A 604 -23.60 22.23 -15.39
C ARG A 604 -22.94 20.85 -15.33
N VAL A 605 -21.86 20.69 -14.57
CA VAL A 605 -21.11 19.43 -14.45
C VAL A 605 -21.29 18.78 -13.08
N ILE A 606 -21.65 17.51 -13.05
CA ILE A 606 -21.58 16.65 -11.87
C ILE A 606 -20.33 15.78 -12.02
N ALA A 607 -19.26 16.12 -11.32
CA ALA A 607 -17.96 15.46 -11.39
C ALA A 607 -17.89 14.29 -10.42
N HIS A 608 -17.71 13.08 -10.95
CA HIS A 608 -17.48 11.88 -10.16
C HIS A 608 -16.00 11.77 -9.78
N VAL A 609 -15.71 11.85 -8.47
CA VAL A 609 -14.34 11.91 -7.94
C VAL A 609 -14.15 10.86 -6.86
N ARG A 610 -13.01 10.16 -6.86
CA ARG A 610 -12.67 9.24 -5.78
C ARG A 610 -12.22 10.02 -4.54
N ALA A 611 -13.07 10.08 -3.52
CA ALA A 611 -12.85 10.79 -2.27
C ALA A 611 -13.68 10.17 -1.13
N GLU A 612 -13.38 10.55 0.12
CA GLU A 612 -14.15 10.15 1.31
C GLU A 612 -15.46 10.93 1.42
N ASP A 613 -15.44 12.20 1.03
CA ASP A 613 -16.60 13.09 0.99
C ASP A 613 -16.49 14.13 -0.15
N ALA A 614 -17.55 14.93 -0.33
CA ALA A 614 -17.62 15.94 -1.39
C ALA A 614 -16.63 17.10 -1.21
N ALA A 615 -16.29 17.49 0.02
CA ALA A 615 -15.35 18.58 0.27
C ALA A 615 -13.91 18.16 -0.05
N VAL A 616 -13.52 16.95 0.36
CA VAL A 616 -12.24 16.33 -0.03
C VAL A 616 -12.18 16.14 -1.54
N GLY A 617 -13.28 15.70 -2.16
CA GLY A 617 -13.39 15.58 -3.61
C GLY A 617 -13.19 16.90 -4.35
N LEU A 618 -13.82 17.98 -3.87
CA LEU A 618 -13.67 19.32 -4.44
C LEU A 618 -12.24 19.85 -4.28
N ASN A 619 -11.64 19.70 -3.09
CA ASN A 619 -10.25 20.08 -2.86
C ASN A 619 -9.28 19.33 -3.79
N ARG A 620 -9.53 18.02 -4.02
CA ARG A 620 -8.75 17.21 -4.95
C ARG A 620 -8.89 17.71 -6.39
N LEU A 621 -10.12 18.03 -6.81
CA LEU A 621 -10.40 18.56 -8.14
C LEU A 621 -9.71 19.91 -8.35
N GLU A 622 -9.89 20.85 -7.41
CA GLU A 622 -9.24 22.16 -7.41
C GLU A 622 -7.72 22.05 -7.47
N SER A 623 -7.13 21.21 -6.62
CA SER A 623 -5.68 21.00 -6.59
C SER A 623 -5.18 20.45 -7.93
N THR A 624 -5.91 19.49 -8.53
CA THR A 624 -5.53 18.89 -9.82
C THR A 624 -5.62 19.91 -10.95
N MET A 625 -6.70 20.68 -11.03
CA MET A 625 -6.88 21.68 -12.08
C MET A 625 -5.93 22.86 -11.95
N LYS A 626 -5.64 23.32 -10.73
CA LYS A 626 -4.58 24.32 -10.47
C LYS A 626 -3.24 23.80 -10.94
N ALA A 627 -2.97 22.52 -10.68
CA ALA A 627 -1.73 21.90 -11.10
C ALA A 627 -1.57 21.82 -12.63
N TYR A 628 -2.66 21.88 -13.39
CA TYR A 628 -2.64 21.99 -14.84
C TYR A 628 -2.83 23.42 -15.37
N GLY A 629 -2.91 24.42 -14.49
CA GLY A 629 -3.16 25.81 -14.89
C GLY A 629 -4.57 26.07 -15.43
N LEU A 630 -5.53 25.16 -15.18
CA LEU A 630 -6.88 25.20 -15.74
C LEU A 630 -7.93 25.75 -14.77
N TRP A 631 -7.59 25.92 -13.50
CA TRP A 631 -8.55 26.30 -12.46
C TRP A 631 -8.90 27.80 -12.49
N SER A 632 -10.19 28.11 -12.46
CA SER A 632 -10.68 29.48 -12.32
C SER A 632 -11.46 29.67 -11.01
N PRO A 633 -11.04 30.59 -10.11
CA PRO A 633 -11.79 30.93 -8.89
C PRO A 633 -13.18 31.52 -9.17
N ALA A 634 -13.42 32.02 -10.39
CA ALA A 634 -14.71 32.57 -10.81
C ALA A 634 -15.83 31.53 -10.78
N TRP A 635 -15.49 30.24 -10.98
CA TRP A 635 -16.43 29.13 -10.90
C TRP A 635 -17.04 28.99 -9.50
N ILE A 636 -16.30 29.35 -8.45
CA ILE A 636 -16.79 29.32 -7.05
C ILE A 636 -17.53 30.61 -6.68
N THR A 637 -16.96 31.77 -7.05
CA THR A 637 -17.35 33.07 -6.49
C THR A 637 -18.60 33.70 -7.11
N THR A 638 -19.00 33.31 -8.33
CA THR A 638 -20.12 33.96 -9.04
C THR A 638 -21.49 33.33 -8.80
N SER A 639 -21.66 32.45 -7.81
CA SER A 639 -22.85 31.59 -7.65
C SER A 639 -23.17 30.72 -8.88
N ARG A 640 -22.28 30.69 -9.88
CA ARG A 640 -22.27 29.81 -11.05
C ARG A 640 -21.43 28.57 -10.81
N LEU A 641 -21.51 28.01 -9.59
CA LEU A 641 -20.82 26.77 -9.25
C LEU A 641 -21.61 25.64 -9.90
N GLU A 642 -21.38 25.51 -11.20
CA GLU A 642 -21.97 24.51 -12.06
C GLU A 642 -21.33 23.14 -11.84
N VAL A 643 -20.25 23.05 -11.03
CA VAL A 643 -19.57 21.80 -10.70
C VAL A 643 -20.00 21.26 -9.35
N GLU A 644 -20.79 20.19 -9.34
CA GLU A 644 -21.05 19.41 -8.13
C GLU A 644 -20.09 18.21 -8.06
N VAL A 645 -19.42 18.01 -6.93
CA VAL A 645 -18.57 16.82 -6.74
C VAL A 645 -19.34 15.72 -6.02
N VAL A 646 -19.44 14.58 -6.69
CA VAL A 646 -20.00 13.35 -6.10
C VAL A 646 -18.89 12.34 -5.92
N PHE A 647 -18.80 11.77 -4.72
CA PHE A 647 -17.74 10.84 -4.39
C PHE A 647 -18.09 9.40 -4.79
N GLY A 648 -17.12 8.65 -5.31
CA GLY A 648 -17.29 7.25 -5.63
C GLY A 648 -16.09 6.61 -6.33
N ASP A 649 -16.23 5.35 -6.73
CA ASP A 649 -15.16 4.55 -7.33
C ASP A 649 -15.72 3.80 -8.53
N ILE A 650 -15.17 4.08 -9.71
CA ILE A 650 -15.61 3.48 -10.97
C ILE A 650 -15.41 1.96 -11.01
N SER A 651 -14.50 1.41 -10.19
CA SER A 651 -14.25 -0.04 -10.12
C SER A 651 -15.29 -0.80 -9.29
N LYS A 652 -16.25 -0.09 -8.67
CA LYS A 652 -17.29 -0.66 -7.82
C LYS A 652 -18.65 -0.63 -8.51
N PRO A 653 -19.58 -1.54 -8.13
CA PRO A 653 -20.95 -1.53 -8.64
C PRO A 653 -21.59 -0.13 -8.50
N GLN A 654 -22.38 0.28 -9.51
CA GLN A 654 -23.04 1.60 -9.56
C GLN A 654 -22.08 2.78 -9.28
N LEU A 655 -20.80 2.65 -9.66
CA LEU A 655 -19.77 3.69 -9.47
C LEU A 655 -19.57 4.06 -7.98
N SER A 656 -19.95 3.18 -7.05
CA SER A 656 -19.98 3.42 -5.59
C SER A 656 -20.87 4.59 -5.15
N LEU A 657 -21.85 4.97 -5.98
CA LEU A 657 -22.81 6.02 -5.63
C LEU A 657 -23.87 5.47 -4.67
N CYS A 658 -24.25 6.26 -3.66
CA CYS A 658 -25.39 5.88 -2.83
C CYS A 658 -26.69 5.98 -3.63
N GLN A 659 -27.71 5.24 -3.20
CA GLN A 659 -28.98 5.12 -3.93
C GLN A 659 -29.66 6.49 -4.12
N ASN A 660 -29.61 7.39 -3.12
CA ASN A 660 -30.19 8.72 -3.24
C ASN A 660 -29.54 9.55 -4.35
N PHE A 661 -28.20 9.53 -4.44
CA PHE A 661 -27.50 10.22 -5.54
C PHE A 661 -27.79 9.56 -6.88
N TRP A 662 -27.78 8.23 -6.96
CA TRP A 662 -28.10 7.51 -8.19
C TRP A 662 -29.48 7.91 -8.73
N HIS A 663 -30.51 7.90 -7.88
CA HIS A 663 -31.86 8.30 -8.25
C HIS A 663 -31.91 9.75 -8.73
N ARG A 664 -31.22 10.67 -8.05
CA ARG A 664 -31.13 12.07 -8.47
C ARG A 664 -30.51 12.23 -9.86
N LEU A 665 -29.45 11.46 -10.18
CA LEU A 665 -28.83 11.49 -11.49
C LEU A 665 -29.79 11.01 -12.60
N LEU A 666 -30.76 10.15 -12.29
CA LEU A 666 -31.75 9.66 -13.26
C LEU A 666 -32.64 10.78 -13.82
N ASP A 667 -32.86 11.84 -13.04
CA ASP A 667 -33.76 12.95 -13.38
C ASP A 667 -33.00 14.21 -13.81
N GLU A 668 -31.79 14.42 -13.28
CA GLU A 668 -31.04 15.66 -13.52
C GLU A 668 -30.07 15.58 -14.70
N VAL A 669 -29.44 14.44 -14.98
CA VAL A 669 -28.35 14.34 -15.97
C VAL A 669 -28.88 14.21 -17.40
N ASP A 670 -28.45 15.09 -18.30
CA ASP A 670 -28.78 15.05 -19.73
C ASP A 670 -27.73 14.27 -20.54
N ILE A 671 -26.46 14.40 -20.17
CA ILE A 671 -25.33 13.79 -20.88
C ILE A 671 -24.40 13.12 -19.87
N VAL A 672 -24.01 11.88 -20.14
CA VAL A 672 -22.96 11.16 -19.43
C VAL A 672 -21.70 11.18 -20.28
N ILE A 673 -20.62 11.81 -19.80
CA ILE A 673 -19.29 11.71 -20.41
C ILE A 673 -18.47 10.72 -19.59
N HIS A 674 -18.31 9.52 -20.12
CA HIS A 674 -17.55 8.46 -19.47
C HIS A 674 -16.09 8.47 -19.94
N ASN A 675 -15.26 9.24 -19.23
CA ASN A 675 -13.81 9.34 -19.46
C ASN A 675 -12.98 8.48 -18.46
N GLY A 676 -13.54 8.19 -17.29
CA GLY A 676 -12.86 7.41 -16.24
C GLY A 676 -12.44 6.03 -16.72
N ALA A 677 -11.14 5.73 -16.61
CA ALA A 677 -10.57 4.41 -16.91
C ALA A 677 -9.30 4.20 -16.09
N GLN A 678 -8.96 2.93 -15.84
CA GLN A 678 -7.64 2.52 -15.41
C GLN A 678 -6.78 2.23 -16.64
N VAL A 679 -5.78 3.08 -16.87
CA VAL A 679 -4.84 2.97 -17.99
C VAL A 679 -3.57 2.30 -17.48
N ASN A 680 -3.38 1.02 -17.79
CA ASN A 680 -2.16 0.29 -17.50
C ASN A 680 -1.93 -0.76 -18.58
N TRP A 681 -0.80 -0.63 -19.29
CA TRP A 681 -0.45 -1.46 -20.45
C TRP A 681 0.03 -2.86 -20.08
N MET A 682 0.40 -3.08 -18.81
CA MET A 682 0.91 -4.35 -18.29
C MET A 682 -0.17 -5.26 -17.71
N LEU A 683 -1.30 -4.68 -17.30
CA LEU A 683 -2.33 -5.44 -16.60
C LEU A 683 -3.17 -6.24 -17.61
N PRO A 684 -3.51 -7.51 -17.29
CA PRO A 684 -4.40 -8.30 -18.12
C PRO A 684 -5.84 -7.77 -18.04
N TYR A 685 -6.67 -8.13 -19.02
CA TYR A 685 -8.08 -7.77 -19.10
C TYR A 685 -8.83 -7.96 -17.78
N SER A 686 -8.66 -9.11 -17.12
CA SER A 686 -9.35 -9.46 -15.86
C SER A 686 -9.12 -8.46 -14.73
N ARG A 687 -7.95 -7.80 -14.68
CA ARG A 687 -7.63 -6.77 -13.68
C ARG A 687 -8.18 -5.39 -14.04
N LEU A 688 -8.48 -5.15 -15.32
CA LEU A 688 -9.00 -3.88 -15.84
C LEU A 688 -10.52 -3.89 -16.05
N GLN A 689 -11.13 -5.07 -16.15
CA GLN A 689 -12.56 -5.28 -16.44
C GLN A 689 -13.46 -4.45 -15.52
N ALA A 690 -13.21 -4.48 -14.20
CA ALA A 690 -14.04 -3.76 -13.24
C ALA A 690 -14.04 -2.23 -13.47
N ALA A 691 -12.86 -1.64 -13.65
CA ALA A 691 -12.71 -0.19 -13.79
C ALA A 691 -13.08 0.33 -15.18
N ASN A 692 -12.96 -0.48 -16.23
CA ASN A 692 -13.12 -0.04 -17.62
C ASN A 692 -14.44 -0.53 -18.25
N VAL A 693 -14.83 -1.78 -17.99
CA VAL A 693 -15.98 -2.44 -18.66
C VAL A 693 -17.24 -2.34 -17.81
N LEU A 694 -17.16 -2.75 -16.53
CA LEU A 694 -18.34 -2.71 -15.65
C LEU A 694 -18.79 -1.28 -15.32
N SER A 695 -17.84 -0.33 -15.27
CA SER A 695 -18.13 1.10 -15.14
C SER A 695 -18.86 1.67 -16.37
N THR A 696 -18.48 1.23 -17.57
CA THR A 696 -19.17 1.56 -18.83
C THR A 696 -20.59 1.02 -18.79
N LEU A 697 -20.77 -0.24 -18.37
CA LEU A 697 -22.10 -0.85 -18.21
C LEU A 697 -22.97 -0.06 -17.19
N ALA A 698 -22.38 0.39 -16.09
CA ALA A 698 -23.08 1.25 -15.12
C ALA A 698 -23.51 2.59 -15.74
N CYS A 699 -22.67 3.22 -16.55
CA CYS A 699 -23.03 4.45 -17.27
C CYS A 699 -24.16 4.22 -18.28
N ILE A 700 -24.16 3.09 -19.00
CA ILE A 700 -25.26 2.72 -19.89
C ILE A 700 -26.56 2.53 -19.10
N ARG A 701 -26.51 1.87 -17.94
CA ARG A 701 -27.68 1.71 -17.05
C ARG A 701 -28.24 3.05 -16.59
N LEU A 702 -27.37 4.02 -16.30
CA LEU A 702 -27.77 5.38 -15.95
C LEU A 702 -28.49 6.08 -17.11
N CYS A 703 -28.02 5.89 -18.35
CA CYS A 703 -28.67 6.42 -19.55
C CYS A 703 -29.98 5.69 -19.91
N ALA A 704 -30.08 4.41 -19.60
CA ALA A 704 -31.24 3.58 -19.90
C ALA A 704 -32.42 3.74 -18.93
N THR A 705 -32.19 4.41 -17.78
CA THR A 705 -33.17 4.54 -16.70
C THR A 705 -33.49 6.02 -16.45
N GLY A 706 -34.75 6.32 -16.08
CA GLY A 706 -35.20 7.69 -15.83
C GLY A 706 -35.42 8.50 -17.10
N LYS A 707 -35.02 9.78 -17.11
CA LYS A 707 -35.09 10.59 -18.34
C LYS A 707 -34.09 10.08 -19.40
N PRO A 708 -34.40 10.16 -20.70
CA PRO A 708 -33.44 9.82 -21.76
C PRO A 708 -32.17 10.66 -21.67
N LYS A 709 -31.01 10.02 -21.74
CA LYS A 709 -29.70 10.69 -21.66
C LYS A 709 -28.84 10.31 -22.85
N ARG A 710 -27.87 11.15 -23.17
CA ARG A 710 -26.83 10.81 -24.14
C ARG A 710 -25.60 10.24 -23.45
N LEU A 711 -24.90 9.32 -24.11
CA LEU A 711 -23.61 8.79 -23.65
C LEU A 711 -22.48 9.22 -24.59
N ALA A 712 -21.46 9.88 -24.06
CA ALA A 712 -20.18 10.06 -24.74
C ALA A 712 -19.14 9.16 -24.06
N PHE A 713 -18.73 8.11 -24.74
CA PHE A 713 -17.74 7.15 -24.24
C PHE A 713 -16.36 7.47 -24.80
N VAL A 714 -15.39 7.74 -23.93
CA VAL A 714 -13.98 7.93 -24.34
C VAL A 714 -13.32 6.55 -24.45
N SER A 715 -13.21 6.07 -25.68
CA SER A 715 -12.54 4.85 -26.09
C SER A 715 -11.03 5.12 -26.34
N SER A 716 -10.41 4.41 -27.28
CA SER A 716 -9.01 4.54 -27.68
C SER A 716 -8.84 3.99 -29.10
N THR A 717 -7.90 4.51 -29.89
CA THR A 717 -7.56 3.86 -31.18
C THR A 717 -6.98 2.47 -30.98
N SER A 718 -6.52 2.14 -29.77
CA SER A 718 -6.01 0.82 -29.41
C SER A 718 -7.03 -0.31 -29.51
N THR A 719 -8.31 -0.02 -29.72
CA THR A 719 -9.32 -1.03 -30.08
C THR A 719 -9.14 -1.55 -31.50
N LEU A 720 -8.30 -0.89 -32.31
CA LEU A 720 -7.98 -1.20 -33.70
C LEU A 720 -6.51 -1.61 -33.88
N ASP A 721 -5.74 -1.78 -32.80
CA ASP A 721 -4.32 -2.19 -32.84
C ASP A 721 -4.24 -3.71 -33.13
N ASN A 722 -4.67 -4.07 -34.33
CA ASN A 722 -4.68 -5.43 -34.85
C ASN A 722 -4.26 -5.40 -36.31
N GLU A 723 -3.53 -6.44 -36.73
CA GLU A 723 -3.05 -6.58 -38.09
C GLU A 723 -4.16 -6.47 -39.15
N TYR A 724 -5.38 -6.92 -38.81
CA TYR A 724 -6.55 -6.77 -39.68
C TYR A 724 -6.78 -5.32 -40.13
N TYR A 725 -6.82 -4.37 -39.18
CA TYR A 725 -7.09 -2.97 -39.50
C TYR A 725 -5.88 -2.29 -40.16
N VAL A 726 -4.66 -2.72 -39.82
CA VAL A 726 -3.45 -2.26 -40.49
C VAL A 726 -3.50 -2.64 -41.97
N ARG A 727 -3.78 -3.91 -42.29
CA ARG A 727 -3.93 -4.38 -43.68
C ARG A 727 -5.07 -3.66 -44.40
N LEU A 728 -6.22 -3.51 -43.73
CA LEU A 728 -7.37 -2.78 -44.26
C LEU A 728 -7.01 -1.34 -44.67
N SER A 729 -6.18 -0.66 -43.86
CA SER A 729 -5.71 0.70 -44.16
C SER A 729 -4.62 0.78 -45.25
N GLN A 730 -3.96 -0.34 -45.56
CA GLN A 730 -2.89 -0.44 -46.56
C GLN A 730 -3.39 -0.85 -47.95
N GLU A 731 -4.59 -1.43 -48.03
CA GLU A 731 -5.29 -1.62 -49.30
C GLU A 731 -5.56 -0.26 -49.96
N ILE A 732 -5.32 -0.15 -51.27
CA ILE A 732 -5.14 1.13 -51.98
C ILE A 732 -6.33 2.09 -51.77
N GLY A 733 -6.10 3.17 -51.03
CA GLY A 733 -6.94 4.38 -51.03
C GLY A 733 -7.96 4.54 -49.90
N THR A 734 -7.98 3.68 -48.88
CA THR A 734 -9.00 3.73 -47.80
C THR A 734 -8.37 3.74 -46.41
N ALA A 735 -8.61 4.80 -45.63
CA ALA A 735 -8.40 4.80 -44.19
C ALA A 735 -9.51 3.97 -43.50
N VAL A 736 -9.25 3.44 -42.30
CA VAL A 736 -10.27 2.71 -41.51
C VAL A 736 -11.40 3.67 -41.16
N LEU A 737 -12.61 3.35 -41.60
CA LEU A 737 -13.77 4.23 -41.49
C LEU A 737 -14.32 4.24 -40.06
N GLU A 738 -14.91 5.35 -39.67
CA GLU A 738 -15.62 5.47 -38.39
C GLU A 738 -16.85 4.56 -38.30
N THR A 739 -17.38 4.11 -39.44
CA THR A 739 -18.49 3.16 -39.54
C THR A 739 -18.08 1.70 -39.44
N ASP A 740 -16.78 1.39 -39.56
CA ASP A 740 -16.31 0.01 -39.51
C ASP A 740 -16.63 -0.63 -38.15
N ASP A 741 -16.88 -1.94 -38.19
CA ASP A 741 -17.11 -2.74 -37.00
C ASP A 741 -15.82 -2.99 -36.21
N LEU A 742 -15.96 -3.66 -35.07
CA LEU A 742 -14.86 -4.00 -34.16
C LEU A 742 -14.42 -5.46 -34.25
N GLU A 743 -15.08 -6.30 -35.05
CA GLU A 743 -14.88 -7.75 -35.02
C GLU A 743 -13.47 -8.16 -35.48
N GLY A 744 -12.80 -7.34 -36.29
CA GLY A 744 -11.39 -7.54 -36.65
C GLY A 744 -10.45 -7.57 -35.44
N SER A 745 -10.85 -6.97 -34.32
CA SER A 745 -10.11 -6.98 -33.04
C SER A 745 -10.82 -7.79 -31.95
N ARG A 746 -11.72 -8.72 -32.30
CA ARG A 746 -12.34 -9.64 -31.34
C ARG A 746 -11.35 -10.59 -30.67
N LYS A 747 -10.18 -10.80 -31.30
CA LYS A 747 -9.04 -11.59 -30.84
C LYS A 747 -7.73 -10.90 -31.25
N GLY A 748 -6.61 -11.28 -30.65
CA GLY A 748 -5.29 -10.80 -31.07
C GLY A 748 -4.92 -9.36 -30.64
N LEU A 749 -5.71 -8.69 -29.79
CA LEU A 749 -5.27 -7.45 -29.13
C LEU A 749 -4.20 -7.77 -28.08
N GLY A 750 -3.00 -7.22 -28.25
CA GLY A 750 -1.82 -7.57 -27.43
C GLY A 750 -1.80 -7.01 -26.00
N THR A 751 -2.72 -6.11 -25.62
CA THR A 751 -2.73 -5.46 -24.30
C THR A 751 -4.08 -5.55 -23.62
N GLY A 752 -4.09 -5.78 -22.29
CA GLY A 752 -5.34 -5.82 -21.52
C GLY A 752 -6.11 -4.49 -21.53
N TYR A 753 -5.41 -3.36 -21.68
CA TYR A 753 -6.05 -2.06 -21.86
C TYR A 753 -6.83 -1.99 -23.17
N GLY A 754 -6.22 -2.36 -24.30
CA GLY A 754 -6.89 -2.44 -25.61
C GLY A 754 -8.11 -3.37 -25.58
N GLN A 755 -7.95 -4.57 -25.01
CA GLN A 755 -9.03 -5.54 -24.80
C GLN A 755 -10.20 -4.94 -23.99
N SER A 756 -9.90 -4.21 -22.90
CA SER A 756 -10.94 -3.59 -22.06
C SER A 756 -11.70 -2.46 -22.76
N LYS A 757 -11.02 -1.68 -23.61
CA LYS A 757 -11.65 -0.63 -24.41
C LYS A 757 -12.50 -1.22 -25.53
N TRP A 758 -12.02 -2.29 -26.17
CA TRP A 758 -12.77 -3.04 -27.17
C TRP A 758 -14.08 -3.58 -26.58
N ALA A 759 -14.01 -4.25 -25.42
CA ALA A 759 -15.18 -4.82 -24.75
C ALA A 759 -16.20 -3.73 -24.38
N SER A 760 -15.73 -2.62 -23.83
CA SER A 760 -16.57 -1.47 -23.48
C SER A 760 -17.25 -0.87 -24.71
N GLU A 761 -16.50 -0.70 -25.79
CA GLU A 761 -17.03 -0.14 -27.03
C GLU A 761 -18.05 -1.06 -27.70
N PHE A 762 -17.80 -2.37 -27.70
CA PHE A 762 -18.75 -3.37 -28.17
C PHE A 762 -20.10 -3.26 -27.43
N ILE A 763 -20.06 -3.16 -26.11
CA ILE A 763 -21.26 -3.00 -25.27
C ILE A 763 -21.98 -1.68 -25.57
N VAL A 764 -21.25 -0.57 -25.76
CA VAL A 764 -21.83 0.74 -26.11
C VAL A 764 -22.50 0.69 -27.49
N ARG A 765 -21.84 0.08 -28.49
CA ARG A 765 -22.41 -0.10 -29.84
C ARG A 765 -23.71 -0.90 -29.81
N GLU A 766 -23.73 -1.97 -29.02
CA GLU A 766 -24.91 -2.79 -28.82
C GLU A 766 -26.04 -2.04 -28.09
N ALA A 767 -25.72 -1.24 -27.07
CA ALA A 767 -26.69 -0.33 -26.46
C ALA A 767 -27.23 0.70 -27.48
N GLY A 768 -26.39 1.17 -28.41
CA GLY A 768 -26.78 2.03 -29.53
C GLY A 768 -27.83 1.40 -30.44
N ARG A 769 -27.66 0.12 -30.79
CA ARG A 769 -28.65 -0.66 -31.56
C ARG A 769 -30.01 -0.76 -30.84
N ARG A 770 -29.99 -0.69 -29.52
CA ARG A 770 -31.19 -0.72 -28.66
C ARG A 770 -31.79 0.67 -28.40
N GLY A 771 -31.26 1.72 -29.01
CA GLY A 771 -31.82 3.07 -28.96
C GLY A 771 -31.02 4.08 -28.12
N LEU A 772 -29.88 3.69 -27.54
CA LEU A 772 -28.98 4.64 -26.87
C LEU A 772 -28.47 5.69 -27.88
N VAL A 773 -28.54 6.96 -27.50
CA VAL A 773 -28.03 8.08 -28.31
C VAL A 773 -26.70 8.54 -27.75
N GLY A 774 -25.70 8.81 -28.60
CA GLY A 774 -24.39 9.18 -28.10
C GLY A 774 -23.25 9.23 -29.09
N ALA A 775 -22.03 9.19 -28.54
CA ALA A 775 -20.79 9.17 -29.28
C ALA A 775 -19.77 8.22 -28.64
N ILE A 776 -18.98 7.54 -29.47
CA ILE A 776 -17.77 6.84 -29.09
C ILE A 776 -16.60 7.66 -29.63
N ILE A 777 -15.68 8.08 -28.76
CA ILE A 777 -14.54 8.91 -29.16
C ILE A 777 -13.27 8.07 -29.04
N ARG A 778 -12.55 7.85 -30.14
CA ARG A 778 -11.32 7.05 -30.19
C ARG A 778 -10.09 7.97 -30.36
N PRO A 779 -9.51 8.50 -29.28
CA PRO A 779 -8.26 9.25 -29.39
C PRO A 779 -7.05 8.36 -29.63
N GLY A 780 -6.11 8.89 -30.41
CA GLY A 780 -4.73 8.38 -30.46
C GLY A 780 -3.96 8.66 -29.16
N TYR A 781 -2.63 8.67 -29.25
CA TYR A 781 -1.77 9.00 -28.11
C TYR A 781 -2.01 10.45 -27.68
N ILE A 782 -2.62 10.62 -26.51
CA ILE A 782 -2.92 11.92 -25.93
C ILE A 782 -1.61 12.53 -25.41
N THR A 783 -1.15 13.59 -26.08
CA THR A 783 0.07 14.32 -25.75
C THR A 783 -0.23 15.58 -24.94
N GLY A 784 0.81 16.34 -24.61
CA GLY A 784 0.71 17.54 -23.78
C GLY A 784 -0.20 18.65 -24.31
N ASP A 785 -0.33 19.72 -23.53
CA ASP A 785 -0.96 20.96 -23.97
C ASP A 785 0.03 21.78 -24.83
N PRO A 786 -0.28 22.06 -26.10
CA PRO A 786 0.60 22.83 -26.99
C PRO A 786 0.90 24.25 -26.51
N GLY A 787 0.01 24.84 -25.71
CA GLY A 787 0.15 26.21 -25.21
C GLY A 787 1.10 26.28 -24.02
N SER A 788 0.83 25.51 -22.97
CA SER A 788 1.62 25.51 -21.73
C SER A 788 2.81 24.56 -21.75
N GLY A 789 2.82 23.55 -22.61
CA GLY A 789 3.80 22.47 -22.62
C GLY A 789 3.52 21.33 -21.64
N ILE A 790 2.52 21.48 -20.76
CA ILE A 790 2.22 20.54 -19.69
C ILE A 790 1.99 19.14 -20.27
N SER A 791 2.80 18.20 -19.80
CA SER A 791 2.80 16.81 -20.26
C SER A 791 2.85 15.84 -19.08
N VAL A 792 2.46 14.59 -19.29
CA VAL A 792 2.49 13.51 -18.29
C VAL A 792 3.81 12.76 -18.41
N THR A 793 4.63 12.78 -17.36
CA THR A 793 5.98 12.17 -17.37
C THR A 793 5.95 10.65 -17.40
N ASP A 794 4.87 10.05 -16.93
CA ASP A 794 4.65 8.60 -16.97
C ASP A 794 4.27 8.06 -18.36
N ASP A 795 3.97 8.93 -19.33
CA ASP A 795 3.56 8.54 -20.67
C ASP A 795 4.69 7.84 -21.46
N PHE A 796 4.32 6.86 -22.30
CA PHE A 796 5.26 6.07 -23.10
C PHE A 796 6.14 6.94 -24.00
N LEU A 797 5.55 7.89 -24.75
CA LEU A 797 6.29 8.71 -25.72
C LEU A 797 7.22 9.71 -25.03
N ILE A 798 6.86 10.14 -23.82
CA ILE A 798 7.68 11.01 -22.97
C ILE A 798 8.84 10.23 -22.34
N ARG A 799 8.57 9.01 -21.83
CA ARG A 799 9.61 8.09 -21.34
C ARG A 799 10.56 7.67 -22.46
N LEU A 800 10.09 7.57 -23.70
CA LEU A 800 10.92 7.26 -24.87
C LEU A 800 11.97 8.35 -25.12
N TRP A 801 11.63 9.63 -24.94
CA TRP A 801 12.64 10.71 -24.97
C TRP A 801 13.70 10.55 -23.88
N LYS A 802 13.28 10.37 -22.62
CA LYS A 802 14.23 10.20 -21.50
C LYS A 802 15.11 8.96 -21.68
N GLY A 803 14.53 7.83 -22.09
CA GLY A 803 15.25 6.59 -22.37
C GLY A 803 16.27 6.74 -23.50
N SER A 804 15.90 7.39 -24.61
CA SER A 804 16.84 7.69 -25.70
C SER A 804 17.99 8.60 -25.27
N LEU A 805 17.73 9.57 -24.39
CA LEU A 805 18.78 10.43 -23.81
C LEU A 805 19.71 9.64 -22.89
N GLN A 806 19.17 8.77 -22.03
CA GLN A 806 19.94 7.93 -21.09
C GLN A 806 20.94 7.03 -21.83
N VAL A 807 20.54 6.43 -22.95
CA VAL A 807 21.44 5.60 -23.79
C VAL A 807 22.21 6.38 -24.86
N GLY A 808 22.00 7.70 -24.94
CA GLY A 808 22.66 8.58 -25.89
C GLY A 808 22.41 8.24 -27.37
N ALA A 809 21.24 7.65 -27.69
CA ALA A 809 20.87 7.24 -29.05
C ALA A 809 19.35 7.03 -29.18
N ARG A 810 18.84 7.13 -30.42
CA ARG A 810 17.44 6.80 -30.75
C ARG A 810 17.34 5.66 -31.78
N PRO A 811 16.32 4.79 -31.69
CA PRO A 811 16.14 3.72 -32.65
C PRO A 811 15.61 4.27 -33.97
N ASN A 812 16.07 3.69 -35.10
CA ASN A 812 15.52 3.99 -36.41
C ASN A 812 14.17 3.29 -36.61
N ILE A 813 13.07 4.01 -36.39
CA ILE A 813 11.70 3.51 -36.59
C ILE A 813 10.92 4.57 -37.39
N ALA A 814 10.55 4.22 -38.61
CA ALA A 814 9.89 5.13 -39.56
C ALA A 814 8.35 5.13 -39.45
N ASN A 815 7.78 4.33 -38.55
CA ASN A 815 6.33 4.26 -38.35
C ASN A 815 5.78 5.62 -37.90
N THR A 816 4.60 5.97 -38.39
CA THR A 816 3.84 7.12 -37.93
C THR A 816 3.25 6.85 -36.54
N VAL A 817 3.15 7.90 -35.72
CA VAL A 817 2.51 7.86 -34.41
C VAL A 817 1.34 8.81 -34.44
N ASN A 818 0.14 8.29 -34.17
CA ASN A 818 -1.06 9.11 -34.05
C ASN A 818 -1.05 9.88 -32.73
N THR A 819 -0.33 11.00 -32.69
CA THR A 819 -0.23 11.89 -31.53
C THR A 819 -1.24 13.00 -31.61
N VAL A 820 -2.04 13.19 -30.56
CA VAL A 820 -3.13 14.19 -30.52
C VAL A 820 -3.00 15.03 -29.26
N PRO A 821 -3.05 16.37 -29.33
CA PRO A 821 -2.94 17.21 -28.13
C PRO A 821 -4.15 17.07 -27.21
N VAL A 822 -3.95 17.11 -25.89
CA VAL A 822 -5.05 16.99 -24.91
C VAL A 822 -6.14 18.05 -25.08
N THR A 823 -5.78 19.26 -25.50
CA THR A 823 -6.71 20.37 -25.77
C THR A 823 -7.61 20.08 -26.98
N GLN A 824 -7.09 19.43 -28.01
CA GLN A 824 -7.90 19.03 -29.16
C GLN A 824 -8.81 17.86 -28.81
N VAL A 825 -8.30 16.86 -28.09
CA VAL A 825 -9.08 15.68 -27.69
C VAL A 825 -10.25 16.09 -26.79
N SER A 826 -10.01 16.91 -25.77
CA SER A 826 -11.07 17.40 -24.88
C SER A 826 -12.16 18.17 -25.63
N ARG A 827 -11.78 19.07 -26.55
CA ARG A 827 -12.72 19.78 -27.42
C ARG A 827 -13.55 18.84 -28.28
N ILE A 828 -12.94 17.83 -28.90
CA ILE A 828 -13.68 16.84 -29.71
C ILE A 828 -14.61 15.99 -28.84
N VAL A 829 -14.19 15.59 -27.63
CA VAL A 829 -15.05 14.84 -26.70
C VAL A 829 -16.32 15.65 -26.39
N VAL A 830 -16.18 16.93 -26.06
CA VAL A 830 -17.32 17.82 -25.77
C VAL A 830 -18.17 18.04 -27.03
N ALA A 831 -17.55 18.36 -28.16
CA ALA A 831 -18.25 18.55 -29.42
C ALA A 831 -19.03 17.30 -29.86
N ALA A 832 -18.42 16.12 -29.77
CA ALA A 832 -19.05 14.85 -30.13
C ALA A 832 -20.21 14.49 -29.21
N ALA A 833 -20.06 14.71 -27.89
CA ALA A 833 -21.14 14.51 -26.92
C ALA A 833 -22.40 15.33 -27.25
N LEU A 834 -22.21 16.54 -27.77
CA LEU A 834 -23.28 17.49 -28.07
C LEU A 834 -23.85 17.34 -29.48
N HIS A 835 -23.02 17.01 -30.46
CA HIS A 835 -23.36 17.21 -31.87
C HIS A 835 -23.26 15.98 -32.75
N LEU A 836 -22.52 14.94 -32.35
CA LEU A 836 -22.22 13.87 -33.27
C LEU A 836 -23.48 13.19 -33.84
N PRO A 837 -24.50 12.83 -33.04
CA PRO A 837 -25.73 12.25 -33.56
C PRO A 837 -26.42 13.11 -34.64
N ALA A 838 -26.49 14.44 -34.42
CA ALA A 838 -27.05 15.38 -35.38
C ALA A 838 -26.15 15.56 -36.62
N ALA A 839 -24.83 15.51 -36.45
CA ALA A 839 -23.87 15.71 -37.52
C ALA A 839 -23.94 14.60 -38.58
N ILE A 840 -24.22 13.37 -38.16
CA ILE A 840 -24.18 12.18 -39.02
C ILE A 840 -25.57 11.56 -39.27
N GLY A 841 -26.61 12.03 -38.59
CA GLY A 841 -27.97 11.50 -38.72
C GLY A 841 -28.16 10.09 -38.17
N GLN A 842 -27.33 9.68 -37.19
CA GLN A 842 -27.38 8.36 -36.54
C GLN A 842 -27.54 8.55 -35.02
N SER A 843 -28.14 7.56 -34.34
CA SER A 843 -28.31 7.62 -32.87
C SER A 843 -26.98 7.58 -32.14
N LEU A 844 -26.07 6.70 -32.55
CA LEU A 844 -24.75 6.51 -31.97
C LEU A 844 -23.69 6.55 -33.07
N GLY A 845 -22.74 7.47 -32.96
CA GLY A 845 -21.62 7.60 -33.90
C GLY A 845 -20.27 7.30 -33.26
N VAL A 846 -19.26 7.06 -34.11
CA VAL A 846 -17.85 7.00 -33.70
C VAL A 846 -17.12 8.20 -34.26
N ALA A 847 -16.30 8.84 -33.43
CA ALA A 847 -15.41 9.93 -33.80
C ALA A 847 -13.96 9.50 -33.53
N GLN A 848 -13.18 9.29 -34.59
CA GLN A 848 -11.75 8.99 -34.47
C GLN A 848 -10.98 10.30 -34.36
N VAL A 849 -10.13 10.42 -33.33
CA VAL A 849 -9.30 11.61 -33.12
C VAL A 849 -7.88 11.28 -33.53
N THR A 850 -7.49 11.81 -34.69
CA THR A 850 -6.18 11.61 -35.30
C THR A 850 -5.62 12.91 -35.86
N SER A 851 -4.29 13.04 -35.81
CA SER A 851 -3.57 14.19 -36.37
C SER A 851 -3.19 13.96 -37.83
N HIS A 852 -3.24 15.02 -38.63
CA HIS A 852 -2.73 15.02 -40.00
C HIS A 852 -1.94 16.31 -40.27
N PRO A 853 -0.66 16.21 -40.70
CA PRO A 853 0.14 14.99 -40.85
C PRO A 853 0.48 14.34 -39.50
N ARG A 854 0.78 13.03 -39.50
CA ARG A 854 1.32 12.31 -38.33
C ARG A 854 2.84 12.38 -38.35
N LEU A 855 3.45 12.63 -37.19
CA LEU A 855 4.90 12.49 -37.03
C LEU A 855 5.29 11.02 -37.03
N THR A 856 6.44 10.70 -37.60
CA THR A 856 7.11 9.41 -37.40
C THR A 856 7.76 9.33 -36.01
N LEU A 857 8.02 8.11 -35.51
CA LEU A 857 8.81 7.92 -34.28
C LEU A 857 10.19 8.58 -34.38
N ASN A 858 10.82 8.50 -35.56
CA ASN A 858 12.07 9.18 -35.86
C ASN A 858 11.97 10.70 -35.70
N GLU A 859 10.89 11.33 -36.17
CA GLU A 859 10.68 12.77 -36.02
C GLU A 859 10.32 13.15 -34.58
N TRP A 860 9.51 12.33 -33.90
CA TRP A 860 9.15 12.53 -32.50
C TRP A 860 10.39 12.56 -31.62
N ILE A 861 11.20 11.48 -31.64
CA ILE A 861 12.42 11.40 -30.83
C ILE A 861 13.48 12.37 -31.35
N GLY A 862 13.55 12.56 -32.68
CA GLY A 862 14.49 13.47 -33.33
C GLY A 862 14.28 14.95 -33.02
N ALA A 863 13.11 15.34 -32.51
CA ALA A 863 12.91 16.69 -31.99
C ALA A 863 13.93 17.07 -30.92
N LEU A 864 14.44 16.11 -30.14
CA LEU A 864 15.52 16.33 -29.16
C LEU A 864 16.77 16.96 -29.81
N GLU A 865 17.22 16.47 -30.97
CA GLU A 865 18.39 17.03 -31.66
C GLU A 865 18.14 18.46 -32.17
N THR A 866 16.90 18.73 -32.60
CA THR A 866 16.52 20.08 -33.05
C THR A 866 16.72 21.11 -31.93
N TYR A 867 16.54 20.70 -30.67
CA TYR A 867 16.65 21.55 -29.49
C TYR A 867 17.96 21.40 -28.69
N GLY A 868 18.98 20.74 -29.25
CA GLY A 868 20.35 20.76 -28.70
C GLY A 868 20.72 19.59 -27.79
N TYR A 869 19.95 18.51 -27.84
CA TYR A 869 20.35 17.23 -27.26
C TYR A 869 21.07 16.36 -28.28
N ARG A 870 21.85 15.39 -27.81
CA ARG A 870 22.57 14.44 -28.69
C ARG A 870 21.96 13.05 -28.59
N VAL A 871 21.18 12.67 -29.59
CA VAL A 871 20.52 11.35 -29.68
C VAL A 871 20.56 10.83 -31.13
N PRO A 872 21.75 10.50 -31.67
CA PRO A 872 21.89 10.05 -33.05
C PRO A 872 21.04 8.81 -33.33
N ILE A 873 20.60 8.70 -34.58
CA ILE A 873 19.84 7.54 -35.05
C ILE A 873 20.76 6.32 -35.18
N VAL A 874 20.33 5.19 -34.64
CA VAL A 874 21.00 3.88 -34.74
C VAL A 874 20.00 2.80 -35.17
N SER A 875 20.46 1.60 -35.53
CA SER A 875 19.55 0.48 -35.78
C SER A 875 18.76 0.12 -34.51
N TYR A 876 17.54 -0.40 -34.66
CA TYR A 876 16.73 -0.83 -33.51
C TYR A 876 17.47 -1.86 -32.64
N GLN A 877 18.18 -2.81 -33.26
CA GLN A 877 18.99 -3.81 -32.55
C GLN A 877 20.12 -3.17 -31.73
N GLU A 878 20.84 -2.21 -32.31
CA GLU A 878 21.90 -1.47 -31.61
C GLU A 878 21.33 -0.67 -30.43
N TRP A 879 20.20 0.01 -30.62
CA TRP A 879 19.53 0.74 -29.54
C TRP A 879 19.11 -0.17 -28.38
N CYS A 880 18.53 -1.33 -28.70
CA CYS A 880 18.18 -2.36 -27.72
C CYS A 880 19.41 -2.86 -26.93
N THR A 881 20.55 -3.06 -27.61
CA THR A 881 21.81 -3.43 -26.94
C THR A 881 22.23 -2.36 -25.93
N ARG A 882 22.16 -1.08 -26.29
CA ARG A 882 22.51 0.01 -25.36
C ARG A 882 21.57 0.13 -24.17
N ILE A 883 20.27 -0.12 -24.36
CA ILE A 883 19.32 -0.18 -23.23
C ILE A 883 19.68 -1.34 -22.30
N LYS A 884 19.96 -2.53 -22.84
CA LYS A 884 20.40 -3.68 -22.04
C LYS A 884 21.63 -3.30 -21.22
N GLU A 885 22.68 -2.77 -21.85
CA GLU A 885 23.90 -2.36 -21.18
C GLU A 885 23.65 -1.31 -20.09
N TYR A 886 22.79 -0.32 -20.34
CA TYR A 886 22.43 0.69 -19.36
C TYR A 886 21.73 0.09 -18.13
N VAL A 887 20.78 -0.83 -18.33
CA VAL A 887 20.02 -1.44 -17.23
C VAL A 887 20.86 -2.42 -16.39
N HIS A 888 21.95 -2.96 -16.93
CA HIS A 888 22.87 -3.81 -16.16
C HIS A 888 23.91 -3.01 -15.36
N ASP A 889 23.92 -1.68 -15.48
CA ASP A 889 24.86 -0.81 -14.79
C ASP A 889 24.20 -0.19 -13.54
N ASP A 890 24.35 -0.89 -12.41
CA ASP A 890 23.78 -0.49 -11.10
C ASP A 890 24.29 0.88 -10.59
N SER A 891 25.28 1.50 -11.24
CA SER A 891 25.79 2.82 -10.88
C SER A 891 24.97 3.98 -11.46
N LYS A 892 24.06 3.71 -12.40
CA LYS A 892 23.26 4.71 -13.12
C LYS A 892 21.88 4.92 -12.50
N GLU A 893 21.21 6.01 -12.87
CA GLU A 893 19.80 6.19 -12.53
C GLU A 893 18.94 5.08 -13.18
N GLU A 894 17.77 4.82 -12.62
CA GLU A 894 16.85 3.84 -13.20
C GLU A 894 16.45 4.25 -14.62
N HIS A 895 16.50 3.30 -15.56
CA HIS A 895 16.17 3.58 -16.95
C HIS A 895 14.67 3.90 -17.10
N ALA A 896 14.34 5.00 -17.78
CA ALA A 896 12.98 5.53 -17.88
C ALA A 896 11.99 4.56 -18.55
N LEU A 897 12.49 3.67 -19.40
CA LEU A 897 11.69 2.63 -20.07
C LEU A 897 11.61 1.32 -19.30
N LEU A 898 12.18 1.20 -18.09
CA LEU A 898 12.18 -0.05 -17.33
C LEU A 898 10.75 -0.62 -17.09
N PRO A 899 9.72 0.18 -16.75
CA PRO A 899 8.35 -0.32 -16.62
C PRO A 899 7.77 -0.89 -17.93
N LEU A 900 8.29 -0.45 -19.07
CA LEU A 900 7.86 -0.85 -20.42
C LEU A 900 8.93 -1.66 -21.14
N TYR A 901 9.90 -2.21 -20.40
CA TYR A 901 11.10 -2.81 -20.99
C TYR A 901 10.75 -3.92 -21.98
N HIS A 902 9.86 -4.83 -21.60
CA HIS A 902 9.36 -5.90 -22.48
C HIS A 902 8.71 -5.38 -23.78
N PHE A 903 7.99 -4.27 -23.73
CA PHE A 903 7.36 -3.68 -24.90
C PHE A 903 8.41 -3.10 -25.86
N VAL A 904 9.41 -2.39 -25.33
CA VAL A 904 10.43 -1.71 -26.14
C VAL A 904 11.57 -2.60 -26.60
N MET A 905 11.80 -3.73 -25.93
CA MET A 905 12.88 -4.68 -26.23
C MET A 905 12.40 -5.91 -27.02
N GLY A 906 11.09 -6.04 -27.22
CA GLY A 906 10.51 -7.05 -28.12
C GLY A 906 10.67 -6.64 -29.58
N ASP A 907 9.54 -6.46 -30.28
CA ASP A 907 9.51 -5.92 -31.65
C ASP A 907 8.76 -4.58 -31.67
N LEU A 908 9.38 -3.54 -31.11
CA LEU A 908 8.80 -2.20 -31.10
C LEU A 908 8.45 -1.70 -32.52
N PRO A 909 9.28 -1.91 -33.56
CA PRO A 909 8.91 -1.59 -34.94
C PRO A 909 7.63 -2.27 -35.41
N ALA A 910 7.44 -3.57 -35.20
CA ALA A 910 6.18 -4.21 -35.60
C ALA A 910 5.00 -3.76 -34.73
N ASN A 911 5.20 -3.63 -33.42
CA ASN A 911 4.15 -3.32 -32.45
C ASN A 911 3.66 -1.86 -32.47
N THR A 912 4.35 -0.97 -33.18
CA THR A 912 3.99 0.46 -33.29
C THR A 912 3.37 0.84 -34.62
N ILE A 913 3.14 -0.13 -35.51
CA ILE A 913 2.41 0.10 -36.76
C ILE A 913 0.94 0.35 -36.40
N ALA A 914 0.44 1.53 -36.76
CA ALA A 914 -0.95 1.90 -36.56
C ALA A 914 -1.65 2.08 -37.92
N PRO A 915 -2.94 1.71 -38.03
CA PRO A 915 -3.69 1.95 -39.25
C PRO A 915 -3.89 3.45 -39.52
N GLU A 916 -4.01 3.81 -40.79
CA GLU A 916 -4.55 5.12 -41.17
C GLU A 916 -6.06 5.17 -40.90
N LEU A 917 -6.51 6.29 -40.36
CA LEU A 917 -7.82 6.45 -39.71
C LEU A 917 -8.60 7.59 -40.35
N ASP A 918 -9.87 7.37 -40.71
CA ASP A 918 -10.78 8.42 -41.15
C ASP A 918 -11.29 9.21 -39.94
N ASN A 919 -11.40 10.53 -40.06
CA ASN A 919 -11.85 11.42 -38.97
C ASN A 919 -12.99 12.36 -39.38
N ALA A 920 -13.78 11.97 -40.38
CA ALA A 920 -14.82 12.81 -40.95
C ALA A 920 -15.90 13.20 -39.93
N ASN A 921 -16.29 12.27 -39.06
CA ASN A 921 -17.27 12.48 -38.01
C ASN A 921 -16.74 13.40 -36.91
N ALA A 922 -15.48 13.22 -36.50
CA ALA A 922 -14.83 14.12 -35.55
C ALA A 922 -14.79 15.56 -36.08
N ALA A 923 -14.45 15.74 -37.36
CA ALA A 923 -14.46 17.04 -38.02
C ALA A 923 -15.89 17.61 -38.15
N ALA A 924 -16.89 16.77 -38.46
CA ALA A 924 -18.28 17.18 -38.56
C ALA A 924 -18.84 17.67 -37.22
N ALA A 925 -18.57 16.96 -36.13
CA ALA A 925 -18.97 17.38 -34.78
C ALA A 925 -18.34 18.73 -34.38
N LEU A 926 -17.04 18.90 -34.64
CA LEU A 926 -16.34 20.17 -34.37
C LEU A 926 -16.91 21.34 -35.18
N ARG A 927 -17.20 21.15 -36.48
CA ARG A 927 -17.79 22.21 -37.31
C ARG A 927 -19.12 22.72 -36.75
N LEU A 928 -19.95 21.83 -36.21
CA LEU A 928 -21.22 22.23 -35.57
C LEU A 928 -21.01 22.94 -34.24
N TYR A 929 -20.02 22.49 -33.47
CA TYR A 929 -19.62 23.13 -32.21
C TYR A 929 -19.11 24.57 -32.45
N ASP A 930 -18.33 24.76 -33.53
CA ASP A 930 -17.69 26.03 -33.84
C ASP A 930 -18.55 27.00 -34.64
N LYS A 931 -19.53 26.53 -35.43
CA LYS A 931 -20.47 27.41 -36.16
C LYS A 931 -21.23 28.36 -35.23
N LYS A 932 -21.38 28.05 -33.95
CA LYS A 932 -21.93 28.97 -32.94
C LYS A 932 -20.88 29.91 -32.31
N ALA A 933 -19.59 29.63 -32.45
CA ALA A 933 -18.48 30.42 -31.94
C ALA A 933 -17.79 31.19 -33.09
N MET A 934 -18.38 32.33 -33.51
CA MET A 934 -17.74 33.23 -34.48
C MET A 934 -16.41 33.79 -33.92
N SER A 935 -15.24 33.27 -34.34
CA SER A 935 -13.99 34.06 -34.52
C SER A 935 -12.67 33.28 -34.78
N ARG A 936 -12.61 31.94 -34.87
CA ARG A 936 -11.32 31.25 -35.12
C ARG A 936 -11.41 30.27 -36.29
N GLU A 937 -10.47 30.38 -37.23
CA GLU A 937 -10.28 29.44 -38.35
C GLU A 937 -10.11 28.01 -37.80
N CYS A 938 -11.19 27.23 -37.77
CA CYS A 938 -11.15 25.85 -37.33
C CYS A 938 -10.78 24.93 -38.49
N SER A 939 -9.47 24.71 -38.63
CA SER A 939 -8.90 23.69 -39.48
C SER A 939 -8.37 22.57 -38.57
N MET A 940 -8.82 21.33 -38.79
CA MET A 940 -8.23 20.14 -38.13
C MET A 940 -6.72 20.04 -38.38
N ALA A 941 -6.21 20.61 -39.47
CA ALA A 941 -4.78 20.68 -39.79
C ALA A 941 -4.01 21.74 -38.97
N ALA A 942 -4.68 22.74 -38.39
CA ALA A 942 -4.05 23.76 -37.55
C ALA A 942 -3.60 23.23 -36.17
N ASN A 943 -4.05 22.01 -35.80
CA ASN A 943 -3.83 21.41 -34.48
C ASN A 943 -2.93 20.17 -34.49
N ALA A 944 -2.32 19.84 -35.63
CA ALA A 944 -1.36 18.73 -35.70
C ALA A 944 -0.14 19.00 -34.80
N VAL A 945 0.35 17.97 -34.11
CA VAL A 945 1.56 18.07 -33.29
C VAL A 945 2.77 18.22 -34.22
N GLY A 946 3.31 19.43 -34.34
CA GLY A 946 4.54 19.70 -35.08
C GLY A 946 5.77 19.77 -34.17
N VAL A 947 6.97 19.81 -34.77
CA VAL A 947 8.25 19.93 -34.04
C VAL A 947 8.27 21.13 -33.08
N ARG A 948 7.64 22.26 -33.44
CA ARG A 948 7.52 23.43 -32.56
C ARG A 948 6.72 23.14 -31.29
N THR A 949 5.64 22.37 -31.41
CA THR A 949 4.83 21.91 -30.28
C THR A 949 5.65 21.00 -29.37
N LEU A 950 6.42 20.08 -29.95
CA LEU A 950 7.36 19.23 -29.20
C LEU A 950 8.38 20.07 -28.43
N GLY A 951 8.86 21.17 -29.01
CA GLY A 951 9.72 22.13 -28.31
C GLY A 951 9.09 22.69 -27.03
N MET A 952 7.79 22.97 -27.04
CA MET A 952 7.08 23.45 -25.85
C MET A 952 6.99 22.34 -24.79
N TYR A 953 6.72 21.09 -25.20
CA TYR A 953 6.74 19.94 -24.29
C TYR A 953 8.12 19.74 -23.66
N LEU A 954 9.19 19.81 -24.45
CA LEU A 954 10.57 19.72 -23.95
C LEU A 954 10.90 20.85 -22.98
N ALA A 955 10.49 22.09 -23.27
CA ALA A 955 10.70 23.22 -22.37
C ALA A 955 10.03 22.99 -21.00
N TYR A 956 8.81 22.46 -20.99
CA TYR A 956 8.12 22.07 -19.77
C TYR A 956 8.83 20.94 -19.03
N LEU A 957 9.23 19.87 -19.72
CA LEU A 957 9.91 18.72 -19.11
C LEU A 957 11.26 19.09 -18.50
N VAL A 958 11.97 20.06 -19.08
CA VAL A 958 13.18 20.65 -18.48
C VAL A 958 12.84 21.47 -17.25
N ALA A 959 11.80 22.31 -17.30
CA ALA A 959 11.40 23.16 -16.19
C ALA A 959 10.95 22.37 -14.95
N VAL A 960 10.32 21.20 -15.13
CA VAL A 960 9.94 20.30 -14.02
C VAL A 960 11.07 19.36 -13.57
N GLY A 961 12.24 19.43 -14.21
CA GLY A 961 13.40 18.59 -13.88
C GLY A 961 13.32 17.14 -14.33
N PHE A 962 12.38 16.79 -15.22
CA PHE A 962 12.27 15.44 -15.77
C PHE A 962 13.34 15.17 -16.83
N LEU A 963 13.66 16.18 -17.65
CA LEU A 963 14.77 16.15 -18.61
C LEU A 963 15.87 17.13 -18.18
N PRO A 964 17.16 16.81 -18.41
CA PRO A 964 18.23 17.77 -18.21
C PRO A 964 18.12 18.91 -19.23
N ALA A 965 18.72 20.07 -18.93
CA ALA A 965 18.84 21.14 -19.93
C ALA A 965 19.70 20.67 -21.13
N PRO A 966 19.45 21.16 -22.35
CA PRO A 966 20.25 20.80 -23.53
C PRO A 966 21.72 21.15 -23.32
N ALA A 967 22.61 20.20 -23.65
CA ALA A 967 24.05 20.38 -23.48
C ALA A 967 24.67 21.24 -24.59
N GLU A 968 24.07 21.26 -25.78
CA GLU A 968 24.58 21.93 -26.97
C GLU A 968 23.58 22.97 -27.51
N LYS A 969 24.03 23.85 -28.41
CA LYS A 969 23.14 24.74 -29.15
C LYS A 969 22.52 23.98 -30.33
N GLY A 970 21.24 23.64 -30.22
CA GLY A 970 20.47 23.05 -31.32
C GLY A 970 20.16 24.02 -32.46
N GLY A 971 19.57 23.49 -33.54
CA GLY A 971 19.07 24.29 -34.66
C GLY A 971 17.93 25.25 -34.28
N CYS A 972 17.25 24.98 -33.17
CA CYS A 972 16.27 25.86 -32.53
C CYS A 972 16.55 25.98 -31.03
N LYS A 973 16.21 27.14 -30.44
CA LYS A 973 16.21 27.31 -28.98
C LYS A 973 14.90 26.77 -28.41
N LEU A 974 14.96 26.18 -27.21
CA LEU A 974 13.76 25.82 -26.47
C LEU A 974 12.85 27.05 -26.29
N PRO A 975 11.54 26.92 -26.54
CA PRO A 975 10.57 27.98 -26.25
C PRO A 975 10.64 28.42 -24.79
N ARG A 976 10.34 29.69 -24.53
CA ARG A 976 10.17 30.19 -23.16
C ARG A 976 8.75 29.88 -22.69
N LEU A 977 8.64 29.25 -21.53
CA LEU A 977 7.38 29.09 -20.82
C LEU A 977 6.89 30.46 -20.31
N ASP A 978 5.58 30.57 -20.09
CA ASP A 978 4.98 31.76 -19.46
C ASP A 978 5.65 32.04 -18.09
N GLY A 979 5.93 33.31 -17.79
CA GLY A 979 6.53 33.73 -16.52
C GLY A 979 5.70 33.32 -15.31
N THR A 980 4.36 33.39 -15.42
CA THR A 980 3.44 32.96 -14.36
C THR A 980 3.50 31.45 -14.14
N MET A 981 3.68 30.68 -15.21
CA MET A 981 3.85 29.23 -15.16
C MET A 981 5.18 28.84 -14.51
N LEU A 982 6.28 29.53 -14.84
CA LEU A 982 7.59 29.31 -14.23
C LEU A 982 7.57 29.60 -12.73
N GLU A 983 6.92 30.69 -12.31
CA GLU A 983 6.72 31.02 -10.89
C GLU A 983 5.91 29.95 -10.18
N ALA A 984 4.86 29.44 -10.82
CA ALA A 984 4.01 28.41 -10.25
C ALA A 984 4.70 27.04 -10.16
N LEU A 985 5.56 26.69 -11.14
CA LEU A 985 6.43 25.52 -11.09
C LEU A 985 7.47 25.64 -9.96
N ALA A 986 8.14 26.79 -9.83
CA ALA A 986 9.10 27.04 -8.77
C ALA A 986 8.48 26.98 -7.36
N ALA A 987 7.21 27.38 -7.23
CA ALA A 987 6.45 27.29 -5.99
C ALA A 987 5.85 25.89 -5.73
N GLY A 988 6.09 24.90 -6.60
CA GLY A 988 5.53 23.54 -6.49
C GLY A 988 4.00 23.48 -6.66
N ARG A 989 3.40 24.49 -7.29
CA ARG A 989 1.93 24.65 -7.44
C ARG A 989 1.39 24.08 -8.75
N VAL A 990 2.27 23.75 -9.71
CA VAL A 990 1.94 23.27 -11.06
C VAL A 990 2.69 21.98 -11.36
N GLY A 991 2.05 21.09 -12.11
CA GLY A 991 2.64 19.89 -12.72
C GLY A 991 1.95 18.56 -12.40
N GLY A 992 0.93 18.52 -11.55
CA GLY A 992 0.07 17.34 -11.34
C GLY A 992 0.83 16.06 -10.96
N ARG A 993 0.38 14.88 -11.45
CA ARG A 993 1.16 13.62 -11.37
C ARG A 993 2.55 13.72 -12.01
N SER A 994 2.80 14.75 -12.82
CA SER A 994 4.01 14.98 -13.60
C SER A 994 5.12 15.75 -12.87
N ALA A 995 4.89 16.21 -11.62
CA ALA A 995 5.78 17.12 -10.88
C ALA A 995 6.72 16.44 -9.88
N ARG A 996 6.69 15.10 -9.75
CA ARG A 996 7.64 14.37 -8.88
C ARG A 996 8.50 13.47 -9.75
N PRO A 997 9.85 13.60 -9.68
CA PRO A 997 10.78 12.80 -10.46
C PRO A 997 10.69 11.31 -10.13
#